data_AF-A0A414UQT7-F1
#
_entry.id   AF-A0A414UQT7-F1
#
_cell.length_a   1.000
_cell.length_b   1.000
_cell.length_c   1.000
_cell.angle_alpha   90.00
_cell.angle_beta   90.00
_cell.angle_gamma   90.00
#
_symmetry.space_group_name_H-M   'P 1'
#
loop_
_entity.id
_entity.type
_entity.pdbx_description
1 polymer ?
#
loop_
_entity_poly.entity_id
_entity_poly.type
_entity_poly.pdbx_seq_one_letter_code
_entity_poly.pdbx_strand_id
1 'polypeptide(L)'
;MKKWKRILSAILAVLLLSGSMPVWAAETVDPDEQAGDIQELKEKLEGLIPEEELGKYTKKESIGEARIGREVGNTTSFFAAEGSQATITPGTPHAYGSWNTTEFSVKTETGTYLGYCAEPNSPTPSGVFQVSKLNNDLIKAMLLVSIGGPAYDVSKPYFESPSVQAHIPDIYGCCHAVIGYLYGGYTTGLNYNQLAWVYNITVELKERWMKVLNDRGLMSQYTAYVAYNNAQDIVWIEKDQKGSLNLKKESANPEVTDGNSCYSREGAIYGVYKEQACTTKVADLTTDAQGNSNTVEVDAGTYYVRETKAPKGFVLDQKVHPVTVIAGKTAVLKVKDLPQLDPVGVLLGKIDKETNQNKPQGSASLEGAEFTVKYYKTEPTGTQDPAEQGKTPERTWIFRTNENGFCYYEEKYKVSGDELYLSPTKNPSIPLGIVTIQETKAPEGYLLNPEVYVVPITSANNGSEFVETYNEPKIPETLLTLDIVKVLKGKDTPIQGVVFLHTDSKGNQEEVTTDEKGQAVLKGLTRGTHTVQEKSVPDGYTKNPGVLKFSVDENNKITLLENTATDKTGTMKFTVREDGTAQLHVEDVLAPYELVIHKVNDHAKVLEGAEFTLYKDEECKQELQKATSGKDGILRFQDLEVETKYYLKETKAPEGYRIPVNSDGT
;
A
#
# COMPACT_ATOMS: atom_id res chain seq x y z
N MET A 1 53.50 65.74 24.79
CA MET A 1 54.83 65.15 25.07
C MET A 1 54.68 63.65 25.25
N LYS A 2 55.60 62.92 24.63
CA LYS A 2 55.80 61.47 24.72
C LYS A 2 55.72 60.91 26.15
N LYS A 3 55.42 59.60 26.19
CA LYS A 3 55.93 58.55 27.11
C LYS A 3 54.97 58.02 28.20
N TRP A 4 54.61 56.74 27.99
CA TRP A 4 54.35 55.64 28.94
C TRP A 4 52.92 55.07 29.00
N LYS A 5 52.54 54.33 27.96
CA LYS A 5 51.63 53.18 28.05
C LYS A 5 52.34 51.94 27.50
N ARG A 6 53.14 51.32 28.36
CA ARG A 6 53.64 49.94 28.27
C ARG A 6 53.99 49.54 29.69
N ILE A 7 53.06 48.84 30.34
CA ILE A 7 53.16 47.90 31.48
C ILE A 7 51.73 47.84 32.06
N LEU A 8 50.85 47.08 31.39
CA LEU A 8 49.59 46.56 31.96
C LEU A 8 49.00 45.46 31.05
N SER A 9 49.87 44.69 30.37
CA SER A 9 49.50 43.48 29.60
C SER A 9 49.93 42.20 30.30
N ALA A 10 50.12 42.21 31.63
CA ALA A 10 50.57 41.02 32.37
C ALA A 10 49.73 40.65 33.59
N ILE A 11 48.65 41.38 33.91
CA ILE A 11 47.75 41.05 35.04
C ILE A 11 46.40 40.45 34.58
N LEU A 12 46.06 40.56 33.29
CA LEU A 12 44.80 40.03 32.76
C LEU A 12 44.78 38.50 32.53
N ALA A 13 45.92 37.81 32.72
CA ALA A 13 46.05 36.38 32.40
C ALA A 13 46.10 35.44 33.63
N VAL A 14 46.01 35.96 34.86
CA VAL A 14 46.15 35.13 36.08
C VAL A 14 44.86 35.06 36.94
N LEU A 15 43.78 35.71 36.54
CA LEU A 15 42.49 35.73 37.28
C LEU A 15 41.35 34.99 36.55
N LEU A 16 41.67 34.02 35.69
CA LEU A 16 40.70 33.17 34.98
C LEU A 16 40.54 31.76 35.59
N LEU A 17 41.03 31.51 36.82
CA LEU A 17 41.01 30.19 37.47
C LEU A 17 40.41 30.14 38.88
N SER A 18 39.63 31.15 39.29
CA SER A 18 38.76 31.04 40.46
C SER A 18 37.36 31.53 40.08
N GLY A 19 36.47 30.58 39.83
CA GLY A 19 35.07 30.84 39.48
C GLY A 19 34.35 31.58 40.60
N SER A 20 34.21 32.90 40.44
CA SER A 20 33.25 33.75 41.16
C SER A 20 33.44 35.21 40.74
N MET A 21 32.97 35.60 39.55
CA MET A 21 32.53 36.98 39.25
C MET A 21 31.53 36.96 38.07
N PRO A 22 30.35 37.58 38.17
CA PRO A 22 29.43 37.70 37.05
C PRO A 22 29.99 38.70 36.02
N VAL A 23 30.09 38.24 34.78
CA VAL A 23 30.12 39.10 33.59
C VAL A 23 28.76 39.82 33.51
N TRP A 24 28.71 40.98 32.88
CA TRP A 24 27.61 41.96 32.82
C TRP A 24 27.61 43.01 33.95
N ALA A 25 28.71 43.77 34.03
CA ALA A 25 28.57 45.22 34.17
C ALA A 25 27.88 45.75 32.89
N ALA A 26 26.56 45.59 32.83
CA ALA A 26 25.74 46.39 31.93
C ALA A 26 25.73 47.80 32.51
N GLU A 27 26.17 48.77 31.70
CA GLU A 27 26.11 50.22 31.92
C GLU A 27 25.29 50.62 33.16
N THR A 28 25.99 50.74 34.29
CA THR A 28 25.41 51.24 35.53
C THR A 28 25.03 52.69 35.28
N VAL A 29 23.72 52.95 35.21
CA VAL A 29 23.16 54.29 35.37
C VAL A 29 23.76 54.88 36.65
N ASP A 30 24.17 56.15 36.59
CA ASP A 30 24.55 56.88 37.79
C ASP A 30 23.29 57.01 38.67
N PRO A 31 23.21 56.36 39.85
CA PRO A 31 22.02 56.42 40.70
C PRO A 31 21.72 57.84 41.21
N ASP A 32 22.62 58.80 41.00
CA ASP A 32 22.47 60.22 41.34
C ASP A 32 21.99 61.10 40.17
N GLU A 33 21.72 60.54 38.98
CA GLU A 33 21.17 61.30 37.84
C GLU A 33 19.69 61.66 38.11
N GLN A 34 19.39 62.97 38.19
CA GLN A 34 18.01 63.43 38.32
C GLN A 34 17.19 62.97 37.11
N ALA A 35 15.92 62.61 37.32
CA ALA A 35 15.00 62.37 36.20
C ALA A 35 15.07 63.57 35.24
N GLY A 36 15.28 63.29 33.95
CA GLY A 36 15.31 64.31 32.89
C GLY A 36 14.02 65.14 32.86
N ASP A 37 14.01 66.20 32.05
CA ASP A 37 12.80 67.02 31.92
C ASP A 37 11.60 66.16 31.49
N ILE A 38 10.43 66.38 32.11
CA ILE A 38 9.26 65.52 31.89
C ILE A 38 8.84 65.52 30.42
N GLN A 39 9.01 66.65 29.72
CA GLN A 39 8.61 66.82 28.34
C GLN A 39 9.58 66.08 27.43
N GLU A 40 10.89 66.17 27.72
CA GLU A 40 11.93 65.41 27.02
C GLU A 40 11.76 63.89 27.22
N LEU A 41 11.47 63.44 28.44
CA LEU A 41 11.21 62.02 28.73
C LEU A 41 9.94 61.52 28.03
N LYS A 42 8.90 62.35 27.99
CA LYS A 42 7.66 62.02 27.29
C LYS A 42 7.87 61.92 25.78
N GLU A 43 8.55 62.89 25.18
CA GLU A 43 8.93 62.86 23.76
C GLU A 43 9.84 61.66 23.43
N LYS A 44 10.77 61.32 24.33
CA LYS A 44 11.62 60.14 24.21
C LYS A 44 10.80 58.84 24.24
N LEU A 45 9.82 58.73 25.14
CA LEU A 45 8.92 57.57 25.20
C LEU A 45 8.04 57.44 23.97
N GLU A 46 7.47 58.55 23.49
CA GLU A 46 6.68 58.60 22.25
C GLU A 46 7.51 58.19 21.02
N GLY A 47 8.84 58.42 21.05
CA GLY A 47 9.77 57.95 20.02
C GLY A 47 10.23 56.49 20.18
N LEU A 48 10.27 55.96 21.40
CA LEU A 48 10.76 54.61 21.72
C LEU A 48 9.70 53.53 21.69
N ILE A 49 8.46 53.89 22.01
CA ILE A 49 7.33 52.97 22.15
C ILE A 49 6.23 53.45 21.23
N PRO A 50 5.77 52.63 20.26
CA PRO A 50 4.65 53.00 19.40
C PRO A 50 3.44 53.44 20.22
N GLU A 51 2.72 54.46 19.74
CA GLU A 51 1.58 55.05 20.45
C GLU A 51 0.43 54.04 20.69
N GLU A 52 0.43 52.91 19.97
CA GLU A 52 -0.48 51.77 20.17
C GLU A 52 -0.07 50.81 21.30
N GLU A 53 1.19 50.79 21.73
CA GLU A 53 1.72 49.90 22.78
C GLU A 53 1.74 50.55 24.18
N LEU A 54 1.61 51.88 24.24
CA LEU A 54 1.73 52.68 25.46
C LEU A 54 0.35 53.16 25.95
N GLY A 55 -0.09 52.66 27.11
CA GLY A 55 -1.17 53.28 27.88
C GLY A 55 -2.55 53.31 27.21
N LYS A 56 -2.82 52.40 26.27
CA LYS A 56 -4.10 52.30 25.55
C LYS A 56 -4.70 50.89 25.62
N TYR A 57 -4.52 50.16 26.72
CA TYR A 57 -5.27 48.92 26.91
C TYR A 57 -6.76 49.24 27.01
N THR A 58 -7.44 49.18 25.87
CA THR A 58 -8.87 49.41 25.73
C THR A 58 -9.53 48.04 25.85
N LYS A 59 -10.11 47.75 27.03
CA LYS A 59 -10.98 46.59 27.34
C LYS A 59 -11.24 45.66 26.14
N LYS A 60 -10.41 44.62 25.98
CA LYS A 60 -10.81 43.45 25.19
C LYS A 60 -11.64 42.58 26.11
N GLU A 61 -12.96 42.68 25.94
CA GLU A 61 -14.04 41.87 26.54
C GLU A 61 -13.76 41.25 27.93
N SER A 62 -14.39 41.80 28.97
CA SER A 62 -14.51 41.12 30.26
C SER A 62 -15.06 39.71 30.06
N ILE A 63 -14.37 38.69 30.56
CA ILE A 63 -14.87 37.31 30.57
C ILE A 63 -15.88 37.14 31.72
N GLY A 64 -16.98 37.89 31.64
CA GLY A 64 -18.17 37.78 32.51
C GLY A 64 -17.96 38.09 34.00
N GLU A 65 -19.05 38.45 34.67
CA GLU A 65 -19.08 38.52 36.14
C GLU A 65 -19.00 37.11 36.74
N ALA A 66 -18.12 36.93 37.74
CA ALA A 66 -17.96 35.70 38.48
C ALA A 66 -19.30 35.23 39.08
N ARG A 67 -19.81 34.08 38.62
CA ARG A 67 -20.90 33.39 39.30
C ARG A 67 -20.31 32.50 40.39
N ILE A 68 -20.57 32.86 41.65
CA ILE A 68 -20.32 31.98 42.81
C ILE A 68 -21.34 30.84 42.73
N GLY A 69 -20.98 29.76 42.03
CA GLY A 69 -21.74 28.53 41.97
C GLY A 69 -21.10 27.47 42.85
N ARG A 70 -21.79 27.06 43.92
CA ARG A 70 -21.53 25.76 44.56
C ARG A 70 -21.83 24.64 43.54
N GLU A 71 -20.97 23.61 43.57
CA GLU A 71 -21.04 22.33 42.86
C GLU A 71 -20.76 22.36 41.35
N VAL A 72 -19.69 21.68 40.88
CA VAL A 72 -19.64 20.55 39.90
C VAL A 72 -18.21 19.95 40.02
N GLY A 73 -17.96 18.68 40.32
CA GLY A 73 -18.12 17.52 39.43
C GLY A 73 -17.07 17.52 38.30
N ASN A 74 -16.01 16.72 38.45
CA ASN A 74 -14.91 16.50 37.48
C ASN A 74 -14.20 17.76 36.96
N THR A 75 -13.49 18.47 37.83
CA THR A 75 -12.57 19.54 37.42
C THR A 75 -11.29 18.93 36.84
N THR A 76 -11.13 18.99 35.52
CA THR A 76 -9.80 18.97 34.92
C THR A 76 -9.01 20.13 35.53
N SER A 77 -7.90 19.81 36.17
CA SER A 77 -6.94 20.77 36.73
C SER A 77 -6.58 21.83 35.69
N PHE A 78 -7.03 23.06 35.87
CA PHE A 78 -6.64 24.20 35.07
C PHE A 78 -5.56 24.98 35.83
N PHE A 79 -4.30 24.69 35.48
CA PHE A 79 -3.20 25.65 35.68
C PHE A 79 -3.63 27.03 35.17
N ALA A 80 -2.92 28.10 35.52
CA ALA A 80 -3.29 29.49 35.21
C ALA A 80 -3.43 29.85 33.71
N ALA A 81 -3.68 28.89 32.82
CA ALA A 81 -4.18 29.07 31.47
C ALA A 81 -5.41 30.00 31.40
N GLU A 82 -5.59 30.59 30.23
CA GLU A 82 -6.74 31.41 29.87
C GLU A 82 -8.05 30.64 30.12
N GLY A 83 -9.01 31.28 30.81
CA GLY A 83 -10.28 30.69 31.26
C GLY A 83 -10.24 29.95 32.61
N SER A 84 -9.06 29.83 33.25
CA SER A 84 -8.93 29.26 34.60
C SER A 84 -9.39 30.25 35.68
N GLN A 85 -9.38 29.82 36.95
CA GLN A 85 -9.74 30.68 38.10
C GLN A 85 -8.51 31.01 38.96
N ALA A 86 -8.43 32.27 39.40
CA ALA A 86 -7.48 32.75 40.40
C ALA A 86 -8.22 33.33 41.61
N THR A 87 -7.72 33.09 42.82
CA THR A 87 -8.22 33.75 44.03
C THR A 87 -7.33 34.95 44.37
N ILE A 88 -7.93 36.14 44.41
CA ILE A 88 -7.25 37.41 44.66
C ILE A 88 -7.55 37.88 46.08
N THR A 89 -6.50 38.10 46.85
CA THR A 89 -6.58 38.57 48.25
C THR A 89 -5.75 39.86 48.41
N PRO A 90 -6.36 41.00 48.78
CA PRO A 90 -5.61 42.22 49.08
C PRO A 90 -4.80 42.06 50.38
N GLY A 91 -3.60 42.63 50.40
CA GLY A 91 -2.65 42.58 51.50
C GLY A 91 -2.31 43.98 52.05
N THR A 92 -1.02 44.26 52.22
CA THR A 92 -0.49 45.50 52.77
C THR A 92 -0.76 46.71 51.85
N PRO A 93 -1.28 47.84 52.39
CA PRO A 93 -1.37 49.10 51.63
C PRO A 93 0.00 49.74 51.41
N HIS A 94 0.20 50.31 50.21
CA HIS A 94 1.43 50.97 49.79
C HIS A 94 1.12 52.36 49.22
N ALA A 95 1.91 53.37 49.58
CA ALA A 95 1.68 54.74 49.09
C ALA A 95 2.23 54.92 47.67
N TYR A 96 1.49 55.60 46.81
CA TYR A 96 1.98 56.08 45.51
C TYR A 96 1.41 57.49 45.24
N GLY A 97 2.29 58.49 45.21
CA GLY A 97 1.84 59.88 45.11
C GLY A 97 0.92 60.30 46.26
N SER A 98 -0.24 60.85 45.92
CA SER A 98 -1.29 61.26 46.87
C SER A 98 -2.30 60.14 47.18
N TRP A 99 -2.11 58.94 46.61
CA TRP A 99 -3.02 57.80 46.66
C TRP A 99 -2.33 56.59 47.29
N ASN A 100 -3.09 55.54 47.57
CA ASN A 100 -2.56 54.26 48.04
C ASN A 100 -2.98 53.14 47.08
N THR A 101 -2.09 52.20 46.88
CA THR A 101 -2.35 50.89 46.27
C THR A 101 -2.25 49.81 47.35
N THR A 102 -2.41 48.55 47.00
CA THR A 102 -2.27 47.42 47.91
C THR A 102 -1.58 46.28 47.17
N GLU A 103 -0.78 45.48 47.88
CA GLU A 103 -0.25 44.23 47.32
C GLU A 103 -1.36 43.19 47.18
N PHE A 104 -1.33 42.40 46.11
CA PHE A 104 -2.32 41.33 45.93
C PHE A 104 -1.63 39.98 45.97
N SER A 105 -2.16 39.07 46.79
CA SER A 105 -1.84 37.65 46.71
C SER A 105 -2.78 37.00 45.69
N VAL A 106 -2.21 36.54 44.58
CA VAL A 106 -2.93 35.84 43.51
C VAL A 106 -2.62 34.35 43.63
N LYS A 107 -3.60 33.58 44.11
CA LYS A 107 -3.49 32.12 44.23
C LYS A 107 -4.11 31.43 43.02
N THR A 108 -3.30 30.66 42.31
CA THR A 108 -3.72 29.84 41.15
C THR A 108 -3.36 28.37 41.42
N GLU A 109 -3.65 27.47 40.47
CA GLU A 109 -3.28 26.05 40.63
C GLU A 109 -1.76 25.81 40.55
N THR A 110 -0.97 26.77 40.05
CA THR A 110 0.49 26.69 39.92
C THR A 110 1.23 27.24 41.14
N GLY A 111 0.57 28.05 41.97
CA GLY A 111 1.20 28.63 43.16
C GLY A 111 0.48 29.85 43.71
N THR A 112 1.23 30.67 44.44
CA THR A 112 0.77 31.96 44.95
C THR A 112 1.77 33.02 44.51
N TYR A 113 1.26 34.05 43.86
CA TYR A 113 2.04 35.07 43.17
C TYR A 113 1.69 36.45 43.70
N LEU A 114 2.64 37.38 43.59
CA LEU A 114 2.39 38.79 43.82
C LEU A 114 1.73 39.38 42.58
N GLY A 115 0.55 39.96 42.76
CA GLY A 115 -0.20 40.65 41.72
C GLY A 115 -0.20 42.16 41.94
N TYR A 116 -0.32 42.89 40.83
CA TYR A 116 -0.37 44.34 40.77
C TYR A 116 -1.72 44.81 40.25
N CYS A 117 -2.19 45.92 40.80
CA CYS A 117 -3.27 46.68 40.18
C CYS A 117 -2.81 47.34 38.89
N ALA A 118 -3.62 47.20 37.84
CA ALA A 118 -3.38 47.82 36.55
C ALA A 118 -4.18 49.12 36.34
N GLU A 119 -5.22 49.39 37.16
CA GLU A 119 -6.10 50.57 37.00
C GLU A 119 -6.20 51.38 38.32
N PRO A 120 -5.22 52.23 38.66
CA PRO A 120 -5.08 52.86 39.99
C PRO A 120 -6.30 53.65 40.53
N ASN A 121 -7.28 53.99 39.68
CA ASN A 121 -8.48 54.78 40.02
C ASN A 121 -9.70 53.97 40.46
N SER A 122 -9.53 52.69 40.72
CA SER A 122 -10.64 51.75 40.94
C SER A 122 -10.69 51.15 42.35
N PRO A 123 -11.85 50.66 42.82
CA PRO A 123 -11.98 49.98 44.11
C PRO A 123 -11.12 48.70 44.21
N THR A 124 -10.63 48.38 45.40
CA THR A 124 -9.81 47.18 45.67
C THR A 124 -10.61 45.87 45.49
N PRO A 125 -10.24 44.98 44.55
CA PRO A 125 -10.94 43.72 44.33
C PRO A 125 -10.53 42.63 45.33
N SER A 126 -11.44 41.68 45.59
CA SER A 126 -11.15 40.44 46.31
C SER A 126 -12.15 39.35 45.91
N GLY A 127 -11.69 38.10 45.83
CA GLY A 127 -12.53 36.95 45.45
C GLY A 127 -11.91 36.08 44.37
N VAL A 128 -12.75 35.24 43.75
CA VAL A 128 -12.35 34.33 42.68
C VAL A 128 -12.68 34.95 41.32
N PHE A 129 -11.69 35.03 40.44
CA PHE A 129 -11.79 35.67 39.13
C PHE A 129 -11.30 34.75 38.02
N GLN A 130 -11.86 34.92 36.83
CA GLN A 130 -11.38 34.26 35.62
C GLN A 130 -10.06 34.90 35.15
N VAL A 131 -9.16 34.08 34.63
CA VAL A 131 -7.81 34.48 34.20
C VAL A 131 -7.72 34.57 32.69
N SER A 132 -7.04 35.58 32.16
CA SER A 132 -6.70 35.72 30.74
C SER A 132 -5.21 35.95 30.56
N LYS A 133 -4.67 35.55 29.40
CA LYS A 133 -3.29 35.91 29.02
C LYS A 133 -3.21 37.40 28.70
N LEU A 134 -2.27 38.09 29.34
CA LEU A 134 -1.97 39.49 29.05
C LEU A 134 -0.88 39.56 27.97
N ASN A 135 -1.32 39.75 26.72
CA ASN A 135 -0.42 39.90 25.57
C ASN A 135 0.14 41.33 25.47
N ASN A 136 1.01 41.71 26.42
CA ASN A 136 1.75 42.98 26.39
C ASN A 136 3.18 42.76 26.90
N ASP A 137 4.17 42.88 26.01
CA ASP A 137 5.57 42.61 26.33
C ASP A 137 6.18 43.63 27.30
N LEU A 138 5.71 44.88 27.29
CA LEU A 138 6.19 45.91 28.23
C LEU A 138 5.70 45.63 29.65
N ILE A 139 4.42 45.30 29.81
CA ILE A 139 3.86 44.96 31.12
C ILE A 139 4.45 43.65 31.63
N LYS A 140 4.63 42.66 30.75
CA LYS A 140 5.32 41.41 31.08
C LYS A 140 6.75 41.67 31.55
N ALA A 141 7.51 42.47 30.81
CA ALA A 141 8.87 42.85 31.18
C ALA A 141 8.88 43.59 32.52
N MET A 142 7.95 44.52 32.73
CA MET A 142 7.82 45.26 33.98
C MET A 142 7.50 44.33 35.15
N LEU A 143 6.58 43.38 35.00
CA LEU A 143 6.26 42.38 36.03
C LEU A 143 7.45 41.49 36.36
N LEU A 144 8.27 41.12 35.37
CA LEU A 144 9.47 40.32 35.59
C LEU A 144 10.51 41.05 36.47
N VAL A 145 10.65 42.37 36.30
CA VAL A 145 11.61 43.21 37.02
C VAL A 145 10.98 43.99 38.17
N SER A 146 9.70 43.80 38.49
CA SER A 146 9.10 44.44 39.66
C SER A 146 9.42 43.65 40.93
N ILE A 147 9.22 44.24 42.10
CA ILE A 147 9.37 43.53 43.38
C ILE A 147 8.53 42.23 43.36
N GLY A 148 9.08 41.11 43.82
CA GLY A 148 8.41 39.79 43.69
C GLY A 148 8.49 39.13 42.30
N GLY A 149 8.97 39.84 41.28
CA GLY A 149 9.30 39.29 39.97
C GLY A 149 10.64 38.52 39.95
N PRO A 150 10.81 37.54 39.06
CA PRO A 150 12.00 36.67 39.00
C PRO A 150 13.29 37.37 38.55
N ALA A 151 13.20 38.61 38.05
CA ALA A 151 14.33 39.42 37.59
C ALA A 151 14.42 40.76 38.31
N TYR A 152 13.87 40.85 39.53
CA TYR A 152 13.96 42.08 40.32
C TYR A 152 15.41 42.53 40.56
N ASP A 153 16.38 41.60 40.55
CA ASP A 153 17.81 41.92 40.63
C ASP A 153 18.29 42.90 39.53
N VAL A 154 17.63 42.91 38.37
CA VAL A 154 17.97 43.78 37.23
C VAL A 154 17.61 45.24 37.52
N SER A 155 16.47 45.48 38.16
CA SER A 155 15.93 46.82 38.41
C SER A 155 16.15 47.30 39.85
N LYS A 156 16.46 46.39 40.78
CA LYS A 156 16.64 46.66 42.21
C LYS A 156 17.57 47.85 42.48
N PRO A 157 18.76 47.98 41.86
CA PRO A 157 19.64 49.14 42.10
C PRO A 157 18.98 50.48 41.75
N TYR A 158 18.08 50.47 40.76
CA TYR A 158 17.35 51.66 40.33
C TYR A 158 16.25 52.01 41.33
N PHE A 159 15.42 51.03 41.72
CA PHE A 159 14.34 51.23 42.70
C PHE A 159 14.83 51.55 44.11
N GLU A 160 16.01 51.06 44.49
CA GLU A 160 16.65 51.34 45.79
C GLU A 160 17.55 52.59 45.77
N SER A 161 17.62 53.31 44.64
CA SER A 161 18.40 54.55 44.56
C SER A 161 17.78 55.65 45.44
N PRO A 162 18.60 56.46 46.15
CA PRO A 162 18.09 57.60 46.92
C PRO A 162 17.27 58.57 46.07
N SER A 163 17.61 58.71 44.79
CA SER A 163 16.94 59.56 43.81
C SER A 163 15.50 59.10 43.55
N VAL A 164 15.26 57.81 43.35
CA VAL A 164 13.91 57.24 43.19
C VAL A 164 13.15 57.29 44.51
N GLN A 165 13.78 56.85 45.62
CA GLN A 165 13.12 56.77 46.93
C GLN A 165 12.75 58.15 47.51
N ALA A 166 13.46 59.21 47.16
CA ALA A 166 13.09 60.58 47.55
C ALA A 166 11.75 61.04 46.93
N HIS A 167 11.31 60.41 45.82
CA HIS A 167 10.12 60.82 45.07
C HIS A 167 8.97 59.81 45.20
N ILE A 168 9.27 58.52 45.16
CA ILE A 168 8.32 57.44 45.44
C ILE A 168 8.99 56.48 46.43
N PRO A 169 8.81 56.70 47.76
CA PRO A 169 9.52 55.94 48.79
C PRO A 169 9.17 54.45 48.82
N ASP A 170 7.97 54.10 48.38
CA ASP A 170 7.50 52.73 48.34
C ASP A 170 7.76 52.09 46.97
N ILE A 171 8.62 51.06 46.95
CA ILE A 171 9.03 50.38 45.72
C ILE A 171 7.85 49.69 45.05
N TYR A 172 6.96 49.06 45.81
CA TYR A 172 5.77 48.42 45.25
C TYR A 172 4.84 49.48 44.64
N GLY A 173 4.63 50.60 45.33
CA GLY A 173 3.90 51.77 44.83
C GLY A 173 4.50 52.33 43.53
N CYS A 174 5.83 52.35 43.41
CA CYS A 174 6.54 52.76 42.21
C CYS A 174 6.32 51.77 41.05
N CYS A 175 6.50 50.46 41.28
CA CYS A 175 6.22 49.43 40.27
C CYS A 175 4.76 49.49 39.80
N HIS A 176 3.82 49.67 40.74
CA HIS A 176 2.39 49.82 40.45
C HIS A 176 2.11 51.04 39.56
N ALA A 177 2.73 52.20 39.83
CA ALA A 177 2.55 53.40 39.02
C ALA A 177 3.03 53.20 37.57
N VAL A 178 4.17 52.51 37.38
CA VAL A 178 4.68 52.18 36.04
C VAL A 178 3.77 51.17 35.33
N ILE A 179 3.30 50.13 36.02
CA ILE A 179 2.35 49.14 35.46
C ILE A 179 1.03 49.83 35.06
N GLY A 180 0.49 50.71 35.89
CA GLY A 180 -0.72 51.48 35.57
C GLY A 180 -0.54 52.41 34.36
N TYR A 181 0.63 53.05 34.25
CA TYR A 181 0.98 53.84 33.07
C TYR A 181 1.07 52.99 31.80
N LEU A 182 1.77 51.86 31.86
CA LEU A 182 1.91 50.94 30.72
C LEU A 182 0.56 50.31 30.31
N TYR A 183 -0.32 50.02 31.27
CA TYR A 183 -1.63 49.42 31.03
C TYR A 183 -2.60 50.42 30.41
N GLY A 184 -2.96 51.48 31.11
CA GLY A 184 -4.02 52.41 30.68
C GLY A 184 -3.61 53.88 30.61
N GLY A 185 -2.32 54.18 30.66
CA GLY A 185 -1.81 55.56 30.63
C GLY A 185 -2.11 56.32 31.91
N TYR A 186 -2.38 55.61 33.01
CA TYR A 186 -2.82 56.21 34.26
C TYR A 186 -1.70 57.01 34.93
N THR A 187 -1.95 58.30 35.15
CA THR A 187 -1.03 59.22 35.85
C THR A 187 -1.65 59.78 37.13
N THR A 188 -2.86 59.33 37.49
CA THR A 188 -3.64 59.88 38.60
C THR A 188 -2.96 59.62 39.94
N GLY A 189 -2.97 60.64 40.80
CA GLY A 189 -2.34 60.60 42.11
C GLY A 189 -0.86 61.01 42.11
N LEU A 190 -0.19 60.98 40.96
CA LEU A 190 1.21 61.37 40.81
C LEU A 190 1.36 62.88 40.64
N ASN A 191 2.36 63.48 41.31
CA ASN A 191 2.80 64.84 41.01
C ASN A 191 3.81 64.86 39.84
N TYR A 192 4.18 66.05 39.38
CA TYR A 192 5.10 66.26 38.25
C TYR A 192 6.41 65.44 38.37
N ASN A 193 7.07 65.50 39.53
CA ASN A 193 8.35 64.81 39.72
C ASN A 193 8.18 63.29 39.76
N GLN A 194 7.09 62.80 40.36
CA GLN A 194 6.79 61.37 40.41
C GLN A 194 6.46 60.80 39.03
N LEU A 195 5.75 61.57 38.21
CA LEU A 195 5.46 61.20 36.83
C LEU A 195 6.73 61.17 35.96
N ALA A 196 7.67 62.10 36.16
CA ALA A 196 8.97 62.08 35.50
C ALA A 196 9.74 60.78 35.80
N TRP A 197 9.70 60.28 37.04
CA TRP A 197 10.31 58.98 37.39
C TRP A 197 9.60 57.79 36.76
N VAL A 198 8.27 57.79 36.68
CA VAL A 198 7.52 56.74 35.97
C VAL A 198 7.95 56.69 34.50
N TYR A 199 8.14 57.84 33.85
CA TYR A 199 8.62 57.91 32.48
C TYR A 199 10.05 57.41 32.36
N ASN A 200 10.95 57.85 33.26
CA ASN A 200 12.34 57.43 33.23
C ASN A 200 12.50 55.90 33.41
N ILE A 201 11.75 55.31 34.35
CA ILE A 201 11.74 53.84 34.55
C ILE A 201 11.23 53.13 33.29
N THR A 202 10.23 53.70 32.62
CA THR A 202 9.70 53.12 31.37
C THR A 202 10.73 53.16 30.24
N VAL A 203 11.52 54.24 30.16
CA VAL A 203 12.65 54.35 29.22
C VAL A 203 13.69 53.27 29.52
N GLU A 204 14.12 53.14 30.79
CA GLU A 204 15.09 52.14 31.22
C GLU A 204 14.61 50.71 31.00
N LEU A 205 13.33 50.45 31.22
CA LEU A 205 12.68 49.18 30.91
C LEU A 205 12.86 48.84 29.43
N LYS A 206 12.52 49.77 28.53
CA LYS A 206 12.55 49.56 27.07
C LYS A 206 13.98 49.47 26.53
N GLU A 207 14.87 50.39 26.92
CA GLU A 207 16.21 50.50 26.35
C GLU A 207 17.17 49.43 26.91
N ARG A 208 17.04 49.07 28.20
CA ARG A 208 18.03 48.21 28.89
C ARG A 208 17.44 46.93 29.42
N TRP A 209 16.43 47.00 30.28
CA TRP A 209 15.99 45.82 31.03
C TRP A 209 15.37 44.76 30.12
N MET A 210 14.57 45.14 29.12
CA MET A 210 14.05 44.20 28.14
C MET A 210 15.15 43.44 27.41
N LYS A 211 16.28 44.08 27.10
CA LYS A 211 17.44 43.40 26.51
C LYS A 211 17.98 42.34 27.46
N VAL A 212 18.17 42.67 28.74
CA VAL A 212 18.64 41.71 29.76
C VAL A 212 17.65 40.56 29.95
N LEU A 213 16.35 40.82 29.97
CA LEU A 213 15.31 39.79 30.10
C LEU A 213 15.28 38.83 28.91
N ASN A 214 15.47 39.35 27.69
CA ASN A 214 15.60 38.55 26.48
C ASN A 214 16.90 37.74 26.48
N ASP A 215 18.03 38.35 26.85
CA ASP A 215 19.33 37.68 26.95
C ASP A 215 19.31 36.54 27.99
N ARG A 216 18.54 36.72 29.08
CA ARG A 216 18.29 35.67 30.11
C ARG A 216 17.20 34.67 29.70
N GLY A 217 16.52 34.85 28.57
CA GLY A 217 15.42 34.01 28.12
C GLY A 217 14.19 34.02 29.03
N LEU A 218 14.02 35.04 29.87
CA LEU A 218 12.90 35.12 30.83
C LEU A 218 11.59 35.52 30.14
N MET A 219 11.68 36.33 29.08
CA MET A 219 10.53 36.70 28.27
C MET A 219 9.86 35.50 27.57
N SER A 220 10.54 34.37 27.41
CA SER A 220 9.99 33.15 26.80
C SER A 220 9.61 32.04 27.79
N GLN A 221 9.97 32.18 29.07
CA GLN A 221 9.75 31.18 30.13
C GLN A 221 8.61 31.54 31.08
N TYR A 222 8.02 32.71 30.92
CA TYR A 222 6.99 33.24 31.80
C TYR A 222 5.83 33.75 30.96
N THR A 223 4.62 33.71 31.52
CA THR A 223 3.43 34.31 30.93
C THR A 223 2.85 35.34 31.89
N ALA A 224 2.49 36.51 31.34
CA ALA A 224 1.76 37.53 32.07
C ALA A 224 0.27 37.21 32.00
N TYR A 225 -0.40 37.31 33.13
CA TYR A 225 -1.83 37.05 33.27
C TYR A 225 -2.54 38.28 33.81
N VAL A 226 -3.82 38.37 33.50
CA VAL A 226 -4.73 39.41 33.96
C VAL A 226 -6.05 38.79 34.39
N ALA A 227 -6.60 39.27 35.50
CA ALA A 227 -7.93 38.91 35.98
C ALA A 227 -8.86 40.11 35.81
N TYR A 228 -9.65 40.09 34.73
CA TYR A 228 -10.58 41.16 34.42
C TYR A 228 -11.73 41.20 35.42
N ASN A 229 -12.08 42.38 35.91
CA ASN A 229 -13.27 42.54 36.76
C ASN A 229 -13.85 43.96 36.73
N ASN A 230 -15.01 44.13 37.38
CA ASN A 230 -15.74 45.41 37.39
C ASN A 230 -15.16 46.44 38.37
N ALA A 231 -14.18 46.06 39.19
CA ALA A 231 -13.46 46.95 40.07
C ALA A 231 -12.14 47.36 39.41
N GLN A 232 -11.11 46.52 39.50
CA GLN A 232 -9.75 46.83 39.07
C GLN A 232 -9.04 45.60 38.53
N ASP A 233 -8.53 45.67 37.31
CA ASP A 233 -7.79 44.56 36.73
C ASP A 233 -6.50 44.27 37.52
N ILE A 234 -6.28 42.99 37.84
CA ILE A 234 -5.08 42.52 38.55
C ILE A 234 -4.20 41.75 37.58
N VAL A 235 -2.93 42.12 37.51
CA VAL A 235 -1.93 41.51 36.63
C VAL A 235 -0.83 40.84 37.44
N TRP A 236 -0.34 39.70 36.99
CA TRP A 236 0.77 38.97 37.62
C TRP A 236 1.56 38.18 36.57
N ILE A 237 2.70 37.63 36.97
CA ILE A 237 3.55 36.81 36.12
C ILE A 237 3.71 35.41 36.71
N GLU A 238 3.61 34.39 35.88
CA GLU A 238 3.90 33.01 36.27
C GLU A 238 4.94 32.39 35.35
N LYS A 239 5.74 31.47 35.89
CA LYS A 239 6.66 30.66 35.09
C LYS A 239 5.86 29.61 34.33
N ASP A 240 6.09 29.52 33.02
CA ASP A 240 5.47 28.51 32.17
C ASP A 240 5.81 27.12 32.72
N GLN A 241 4.77 26.35 33.02
CA GLN A 241 4.90 25.02 33.56
C GLN A 241 4.99 24.02 32.41
N LYS A 242 5.90 23.06 32.54
CA LYS A 242 6.08 22.03 31.52
C LYS A 242 5.26 20.79 31.80
N GLY A 243 4.82 20.13 30.73
CA GLY A 243 4.32 18.76 30.75
C GLY A 243 5.10 17.91 29.75
N SER A 244 4.58 16.74 29.45
CA SER A 244 5.18 15.83 28.48
C SER A 244 4.15 15.31 27.49
N LEU A 245 4.61 14.94 26.31
CA LEU A 245 3.80 14.37 25.23
C LEU A 245 4.50 13.13 24.67
N ASN A 246 3.73 12.06 24.46
CA ASN A 246 4.14 10.93 23.65
C ASN A 246 2.94 10.36 22.87
N LEU A 247 3.20 9.35 22.05
CA LEU A 247 2.24 8.76 21.14
C LEU A 247 2.25 7.23 21.24
N LYS A 248 1.06 6.66 21.08
CA LYS A 248 0.83 5.22 20.90
C LYS A 248 0.15 4.96 19.55
N LYS A 249 0.88 4.28 18.68
CA LYS A 249 0.49 3.86 17.35
C LYS A 249 -0.08 2.45 17.37
N GLU A 250 -1.24 2.28 16.75
CA GLU A 250 -1.90 0.99 16.53
C GLU A 250 -2.22 0.80 15.03
N SER A 251 -2.51 -0.44 14.64
CA SER A 251 -3.10 -0.74 13.34
C SER A 251 -4.61 -0.53 13.39
N ALA A 252 -5.18 0.06 12.35
CA ALA A 252 -6.63 0.13 12.18
C ALA A 252 -7.22 -1.23 11.77
N ASN A 253 -6.41 -2.15 11.25
CA ASN A 253 -6.81 -3.52 10.93
C ASN A 253 -5.75 -4.52 11.42
N PRO A 254 -5.80 -4.93 12.71
CA PRO A 254 -4.84 -5.87 13.29
C PRO A 254 -4.86 -7.26 12.64
N GLU A 255 -5.98 -7.69 12.05
CA GLU A 255 -6.12 -9.02 11.44
C GLU A 255 -5.09 -9.26 10.33
N VAL A 256 -4.80 -8.23 9.53
CA VAL A 256 -3.86 -8.31 8.41
C VAL A 256 -2.42 -8.00 8.81
N THR A 257 -2.23 -7.22 9.88
CA THR A 257 -0.90 -6.74 10.31
C THR A 257 -0.26 -7.58 11.40
N ASP A 258 -1.04 -8.14 12.32
CA ASP A 258 -0.50 -8.88 13.45
C ASP A 258 0.12 -10.21 12.98
N GLY A 259 1.36 -10.43 13.41
CA GLY A 259 2.16 -11.58 12.97
C GLY A 259 2.66 -11.50 11.53
N ASN A 260 2.40 -10.41 10.81
CA ASN A 260 2.83 -10.24 9.42
C ASN A 260 4.05 -9.31 9.33
N SER A 261 5.20 -9.87 8.96
CA SER A 261 6.49 -9.17 8.86
C SER A 261 6.52 -8.05 7.81
N CYS A 262 5.57 -8.07 6.87
CA CYS A 262 5.41 -7.05 5.83
C CYS A 262 4.97 -5.69 6.40
N TYR A 263 4.47 -5.67 7.63
CA TYR A 263 4.04 -4.48 8.35
C TYR A 263 4.93 -4.23 9.57
N SER A 264 5.23 -2.98 9.85
CA SER A 264 5.87 -2.58 11.10
C SER A 264 5.21 -1.31 11.64
N ARG A 265 5.11 -1.21 12.97
CA ARG A 265 4.73 0.05 13.64
C ARG A 265 5.94 0.93 13.96
N GLU A 266 7.14 0.41 13.75
CA GLU A 266 8.40 1.11 14.02
C GLU A 266 8.71 2.14 12.94
N GLY A 267 9.29 3.25 13.34
CA GLY A 267 9.84 4.25 12.44
C GLY A 267 8.81 5.19 11.80
N ALA A 268 7.57 5.20 12.30
CA ALA A 268 6.62 6.26 12.01
C ALA A 268 7.13 7.56 12.62
N ILE A 269 7.04 8.69 11.90
CA ILE A 269 7.52 9.99 12.39
C ILE A 269 6.35 10.97 12.40
N TYR A 270 6.04 11.49 13.58
CA TYR A 270 5.04 12.53 13.79
C TYR A 270 5.71 13.83 14.21
N GLY A 271 5.37 14.93 13.54
CA GLY A 271 5.77 16.27 13.98
C GLY A 271 4.78 16.82 15.02
N VAL A 272 5.30 17.45 16.07
CA VAL A 272 4.52 18.20 17.07
C VAL A 272 4.62 19.69 16.77
N TYR A 273 3.49 20.38 16.64
CA TYR A 273 3.41 21.77 16.18
C TYR A 273 2.63 22.65 17.18
N LYS A 274 2.96 23.94 17.24
CA LYS A 274 2.27 24.91 18.12
C LYS A 274 0.87 25.28 17.62
N GLU A 275 0.64 25.17 16.32
CA GLU A 275 -0.61 25.58 15.68
C GLU A 275 -1.10 24.56 14.64
N GLN A 276 -2.40 24.61 14.35
CA GLN A 276 -3.07 23.65 13.47
C GLN A 276 -2.54 23.66 12.03
N ALA A 277 -1.99 24.78 11.57
CA ALA A 277 -1.38 24.90 10.25
C ALA A 277 -0.06 24.11 10.12
N CYS A 278 0.48 23.59 11.23
CA CYS A 278 1.71 22.80 11.27
C CYS A 278 2.92 23.49 10.62
N THR A 279 3.12 24.79 10.90
CA THR A 279 4.24 25.59 10.38
C THR A 279 5.40 25.70 11.37
N THR A 280 5.11 25.74 12.68
CA THR A 280 6.10 25.85 13.75
C THR A 280 6.27 24.51 14.44
N LYS A 281 7.27 23.74 13.99
CA LYS A 281 7.59 22.43 14.58
C LYS A 281 8.35 22.59 15.89
N VAL A 282 7.95 21.83 16.90
CA VAL A 282 8.52 21.83 18.26
C VAL A 282 9.41 20.60 18.46
N ALA A 283 8.95 19.43 18.04
CA ALA A 283 9.67 18.18 18.18
C ALA A 283 9.17 17.13 17.17
N ASP A 284 9.91 16.02 17.06
CA ASP A 284 9.48 14.81 16.37
C ASP A 284 9.25 13.67 17.39
N LEU A 285 8.20 12.88 17.14
CA LEU A 285 7.88 11.63 17.83
C LEU A 285 8.12 10.48 16.85
N THR A 286 9.02 9.56 17.21
CA THR A 286 9.35 8.39 16.41
C THR A 286 8.93 7.13 17.14
N THR A 287 8.17 6.26 16.47
CA THR A 287 7.64 5.04 17.09
C THR A 287 8.65 3.88 17.11
N ASP A 288 8.60 3.10 18.18
CA ASP A 288 9.27 1.79 18.33
C ASP A 288 8.42 0.65 17.69
N ALA A 289 8.94 -0.59 17.73
CA ALA A 289 8.24 -1.78 17.21
C ALA A 289 6.91 -2.11 17.93
N GLN A 290 6.76 -1.67 19.18
CA GLN A 290 5.53 -1.78 19.95
C GLN A 290 4.57 -0.61 19.65
N GLY A 291 4.97 0.35 18.82
CA GLY A 291 4.20 1.54 18.46
C GLY A 291 4.23 2.65 19.51
N ASN A 292 5.09 2.59 20.54
CA ASN A 292 5.26 3.72 21.46
C ASN A 292 6.29 4.70 20.90
N SER A 293 6.12 6.00 21.11
CA SER A 293 7.15 6.97 20.73
C SER A 293 8.11 7.31 21.88
N ASN A 294 9.18 8.05 21.56
CA ASN A 294 9.87 8.86 22.55
C ASN A 294 8.91 9.84 23.25
N THR A 295 9.30 10.32 24.42
CA THR A 295 8.57 11.37 25.16
C THR A 295 9.27 12.71 25.00
N VAL A 296 8.51 13.76 24.72
CA VAL A 296 9.02 15.14 24.56
C VAL A 296 8.45 16.01 25.67
N GLU A 297 9.30 16.86 26.25
CA GLU A 297 8.91 17.85 27.25
C GLU A 297 8.56 19.16 26.54
N VAL A 298 7.37 19.71 26.81
CA VAL A 298 6.87 20.94 26.20
C VAL A 298 6.15 21.78 27.25
N ASP A 299 6.00 23.07 26.99
CA ASP A 299 5.18 23.95 27.84
C ASP A 299 3.73 23.43 27.87
N ALA A 300 3.03 23.64 28.97
CA ALA A 300 1.63 23.25 29.05
C ALA A 300 0.80 24.07 28.06
N GLY A 301 -0.08 23.39 27.31
CA GLY A 301 -0.83 24.00 26.23
C GLY A 301 -1.35 22.99 25.23
N THR A 302 -2.03 23.48 24.19
CA THR A 302 -2.54 22.66 23.09
C THR A 302 -1.54 22.64 21.94
N TYR A 303 -1.19 21.43 21.49
CA TYR A 303 -0.31 21.16 20.36
C TYR A 303 -1.06 20.38 19.29
N TYR A 304 -0.51 20.38 18.08
CA TYR A 304 -1.06 19.69 16.92
C TYR A 304 -0.04 18.69 16.40
N VAL A 305 -0.42 17.42 16.34
CA VAL A 305 0.46 16.32 15.96
C VAL A 305 0.04 15.80 14.58
N ARG A 306 0.98 15.72 13.65
CA ARG A 306 0.73 15.25 12.28
C ARG A 306 1.77 14.21 11.88
N GLU A 307 1.32 13.10 11.26
CA GLU A 307 2.25 12.14 10.68
C GLU A 307 2.96 12.76 9.48
N THR A 308 4.27 12.57 9.41
CA THR A 308 5.13 13.07 8.33
C THR A 308 5.80 11.93 7.56
N LYS A 309 5.85 10.74 8.17
CA LYS A 309 6.34 9.52 7.56
C LYS A 309 5.60 8.33 8.16
N ALA A 310 4.88 7.60 7.31
CA ALA A 310 4.25 6.34 7.68
C ALA A 310 5.31 5.26 7.96
N PRO A 311 5.05 4.34 8.88
CA PRO A 311 5.91 3.18 9.06
C PRO A 311 5.69 2.15 7.95
N LYS A 312 6.54 1.12 7.92
CA LYS A 312 6.53 0.11 6.86
C LYS A 312 5.15 -0.54 6.68
N GLY A 313 4.63 -0.49 5.45
CA GLY A 313 3.37 -1.11 5.06
C GLY A 313 2.10 -0.37 5.50
N PHE A 314 2.20 0.86 6.03
CA PHE A 314 1.03 1.65 6.44
C PHE A 314 0.80 2.86 5.52
N VAL A 315 -0.47 3.26 5.43
CA VAL A 315 -0.89 4.48 4.74
C VAL A 315 -0.54 5.68 5.62
N LEU A 316 -0.05 6.77 5.03
CA LEU A 316 0.24 8.01 5.75
C LEU A 316 -1.05 8.69 6.22
N ASP A 317 -1.19 8.85 7.54
CA ASP A 317 -2.32 9.58 8.13
C ASP A 317 -2.17 11.09 7.90
N GLN A 318 -3.04 11.64 7.04
CA GLN A 318 -3.07 13.07 6.72
C GLN A 318 -3.76 13.90 7.83
N LYS A 319 -4.38 13.26 8.82
CA LYS A 319 -5.11 13.96 9.88
C LYS A 319 -4.15 14.66 10.84
N VAL A 320 -4.50 15.90 11.18
CA VAL A 320 -3.86 16.65 12.28
C VAL A 320 -4.63 16.38 13.57
N HIS A 321 -3.93 15.92 14.61
CA HIS A 321 -4.51 15.55 15.90
C HIS A 321 -4.18 16.60 16.97
N PRO A 322 -5.18 17.29 17.56
CA PRO A 322 -4.95 18.20 18.68
C PRO A 322 -4.70 17.42 19.97
N VAL A 323 -3.73 17.86 20.77
CA VAL A 323 -3.38 17.27 22.07
C VAL A 323 -3.13 18.36 23.09
N THR A 324 -3.82 18.29 24.23
CA THR A 324 -3.58 19.19 25.36
C THR A 324 -2.59 18.58 26.34
N VAL A 325 -1.46 19.25 26.52
CA VAL A 325 -0.43 18.89 27.49
C VAL A 325 -0.70 19.64 28.80
N ILE A 326 -0.86 18.88 29.87
CA ILE A 326 -1.12 19.37 31.22
C ILE A 326 0.21 19.37 31.99
N ALA A 327 0.54 20.45 32.69
CA ALA A 327 1.80 20.54 33.42
C ALA A 327 1.99 19.40 34.44
N GLY A 328 3.23 18.93 34.55
CA GLY A 328 3.63 17.79 35.38
C GLY A 328 3.04 16.44 34.94
N LYS A 329 2.22 16.38 33.88
CA LYS A 329 1.61 15.16 33.36
C LYS A 329 2.12 14.84 31.96
N THR A 330 2.01 13.56 31.61
CA THR A 330 2.28 13.07 30.24
C THR A 330 0.97 12.88 29.50
N ALA A 331 0.77 13.64 28.44
CA ALA A 331 -0.29 13.41 27.46
C ALA A 331 0.13 12.27 26.52
N VAL A 332 -0.79 11.31 26.29
CA VAL A 332 -0.56 10.17 25.40
C VAL A 332 -1.57 10.25 24.25
N LEU A 333 -1.10 10.58 23.05
CA LEU A 333 -1.93 10.56 21.85
C LEU A 333 -2.01 9.14 21.30
N LYS A 334 -3.23 8.60 21.14
CA LYS A 334 -3.47 7.30 20.51
C LYS A 334 -3.93 7.47 19.07
N VAL A 335 -3.23 6.86 18.12
CA VAL A 335 -3.53 6.94 16.68
C VAL A 335 -3.55 5.56 16.03
N LYS A 336 -4.30 5.44 14.94
CA LYS A 336 -4.44 4.22 14.15
C LYS A 336 -4.23 4.55 12.68
N ASP A 337 -3.36 3.80 12.00
CA ASP A 337 -3.26 3.91 10.52
C ASP A 337 -3.87 2.70 9.86
N LEU A 338 -4.36 2.95 8.66
CA LEU A 338 -4.76 1.91 7.72
C LEU A 338 -3.50 1.18 7.22
N PRO A 339 -3.47 -0.15 7.25
CA PRO A 339 -2.44 -0.89 6.52
C PRO A 339 -2.68 -0.74 5.01
N GLN A 340 -1.60 -0.76 4.25
CA GLN A 340 -1.67 -0.84 2.79
C GLN A 340 -2.13 -2.23 2.36
N LEU A 341 -3.03 -2.26 1.38
CA LEU A 341 -3.52 -3.46 0.72
C LEU A 341 -3.46 -3.26 -0.80
N ASP A 342 -3.48 -4.36 -1.55
CA ASP A 342 -3.52 -4.38 -3.01
C ASP A 342 -4.95 -4.68 -3.49
N PRO A 343 -5.64 -3.74 -4.18
CA PRO A 343 -6.95 -4.00 -4.76
C PRO A 343 -6.83 -4.99 -5.93
N VAL A 344 -7.28 -6.22 -5.72
CA VAL A 344 -7.22 -7.27 -6.74
C VAL A 344 -8.58 -7.45 -7.40
N GLY A 345 -8.65 -7.14 -8.70
CA GLY A 345 -9.79 -7.44 -9.55
C GLY A 345 -9.67 -8.84 -10.17
N VAL A 346 -8.93 -8.92 -11.28
CA VAL A 346 -8.63 -10.20 -11.95
C VAL A 346 -7.55 -10.91 -11.15
N LEU A 347 -7.83 -12.15 -10.75
CA LEU A 347 -6.91 -13.01 -10.03
C LEU A 347 -5.97 -13.73 -10.99
N LEU A 348 -6.49 -14.29 -12.09
CA LEU A 348 -5.69 -14.96 -13.13
C LEU A 348 -6.46 -15.01 -14.45
N GLY A 349 -5.71 -15.21 -15.54
CA GLY A 349 -6.26 -15.52 -16.85
C GLY A 349 -5.62 -16.77 -17.44
N LYS A 350 -6.42 -17.65 -18.04
CA LYS A 350 -5.93 -18.83 -18.76
C LYS A 350 -5.67 -18.48 -20.23
N ILE A 351 -4.65 -19.11 -20.79
CA ILE A 351 -4.31 -19.03 -22.21
C ILE A 351 -4.03 -20.42 -22.75
N ASP A 352 -4.31 -20.65 -24.01
CA ASP A 352 -3.87 -21.86 -24.69
C ASP A 352 -2.35 -21.77 -24.94
N LYS A 353 -1.61 -22.81 -24.53
CA LYS A 353 -0.13 -22.82 -24.54
C LYS A 353 0.46 -22.77 -25.95
N GLU A 354 -0.20 -23.35 -26.95
CA GLU A 354 0.30 -23.38 -28.32
C GLU A 354 0.09 -22.03 -29.02
N THR A 355 -1.07 -21.42 -28.82
CA THR A 355 -1.45 -20.19 -29.53
C THR A 355 -1.11 -18.91 -28.76
N ASN A 356 -0.85 -19.03 -27.46
CA ASN A 356 -0.63 -17.91 -26.54
C ASN A 356 -1.81 -16.92 -26.50
N GLN A 357 -3.02 -17.41 -26.78
CA GLN A 357 -4.26 -16.64 -26.79
C GLN A 357 -5.19 -17.11 -25.67
N ASN A 358 -5.96 -16.19 -25.09
CA ASN A 358 -7.10 -16.55 -24.25
C ASN A 358 -8.26 -16.96 -25.18
N LYS A 359 -8.12 -18.15 -25.76
CA LYS A 359 -9.11 -18.77 -26.63
C LYS A 359 -8.88 -20.29 -26.65
N PRO A 360 -9.91 -21.10 -26.37
CA PRO A 360 -9.76 -22.55 -26.46
C PRO A 360 -9.57 -23.01 -27.90
N GLN A 361 -8.94 -24.19 -28.07
CA GLN A 361 -8.82 -24.88 -29.36
C GLN A 361 -9.72 -26.12 -29.42
N GLY A 362 -10.22 -26.43 -30.62
CA GLY A 362 -11.09 -27.58 -30.84
C GLY A 362 -12.36 -27.49 -30.00
N SER A 363 -12.71 -28.60 -29.34
CA SER A 363 -13.88 -28.68 -28.46
C SER A 363 -13.56 -28.39 -26.98
N ALA A 364 -12.35 -27.93 -26.67
CA ALA A 364 -11.94 -27.61 -25.30
C ALA A 364 -12.63 -26.35 -24.76
N SER A 365 -12.54 -26.16 -23.43
CA SER A 365 -13.02 -24.96 -22.75
C SER A 365 -11.94 -24.42 -21.79
N LEU A 366 -11.92 -23.10 -21.58
CA LEU A 366 -11.12 -22.49 -20.50
C LEU A 366 -11.93 -22.29 -19.21
N GLU A 367 -13.24 -22.59 -19.25
CA GLU A 367 -14.16 -22.50 -18.12
C GLU A 367 -14.00 -23.66 -17.14
N GLY A 368 -14.24 -23.39 -15.86
CA GLY A 368 -14.42 -24.44 -14.87
C GLY A 368 -13.12 -25.04 -14.34
N ALA A 369 -11.97 -24.50 -14.73
CA ALA A 369 -10.70 -24.81 -14.09
C ALA A 369 -10.73 -24.34 -12.64
N GLU A 370 -10.22 -25.15 -11.71
CA GLU A 370 -10.18 -24.81 -10.29
C GLU A 370 -8.74 -24.65 -9.80
N PHE A 371 -8.49 -23.54 -9.11
CA PHE A 371 -7.19 -23.15 -8.61
C PHE A 371 -7.20 -23.10 -7.09
N THR A 372 -6.24 -23.76 -6.48
CA THR A 372 -5.92 -23.55 -5.07
C THR A 372 -5.04 -22.33 -4.94
N VAL A 373 -5.53 -21.35 -4.19
CA VAL A 373 -4.87 -20.07 -3.95
C VAL A 373 -4.55 -19.94 -2.47
N LYS A 374 -3.30 -19.66 -2.13
CA LYS A 374 -2.85 -19.58 -0.75
C LYS A 374 -2.21 -18.22 -0.49
N TYR A 375 -2.46 -17.65 0.69
CA TYR A 375 -1.82 -16.41 1.13
C TYR A 375 -0.90 -16.67 2.33
N TYR A 376 0.29 -16.06 2.32
CA TYR A 376 1.30 -16.19 3.35
C TYR A 376 1.68 -14.82 3.92
N LYS A 377 1.60 -14.69 5.26
CA LYS A 377 2.05 -13.52 6.04
C LYS A 377 3.58 -13.47 6.18
N THR A 378 4.29 -13.44 5.06
CA THR A 378 5.76 -13.46 5.04
C THR A 378 6.30 -12.52 3.98
N GLU A 379 7.50 -11.99 4.22
CA GLU A 379 8.22 -11.22 3.22
C GLU A 379 8.46 -12.02 1.94
N PRO A 380 8.26 -11.40 0.77
CA PRO A 380 8.72 -11.94 -0.52
C PRO A 380 10.23 -12.19 -0.53
N THR A 381 10.63 -13.44 -0.80
CA THR A 381 12.04 -13.83 -1.01
C THR A 381 12.36 -14.07 -2.50
N GLY A 382 11.59 -13.47 -3.41
CA GLY A 382 11.63 -13.72 -4.85
C GLY A 382 10.45 -14.57 -5.32
N THR A 383 10.71 -15.54 -6.20
CA THR A 383 9.69 -16.38 -6.87
C THR A 383 9.60 -17.80 -6.30
N GLN A 384 10.24 -18.07 -5.17
CA GLN A 384 10.24 -19.39 -4.53
C GLN A 384 8.91 -19.63 -3.79
N ASP A 385 8.38 -20.86 -3.86
CA ASP A 385 7.18 -21.23 -3.12
C ASP A 385 7.45 -21.18 -1.60
N PRO A 386 6.71 -20.39 -0.81
CA PRO A 386 6.85 -20.35 0.64
C PRO A 386 6.67 -21.72 1.31
N ALA A 387 5.88 -22.62 0.73
CA ALA A 387 5.67 -23.96 1.28
C ALA A 387 6.96 -24.80 1.29
N GLU A 388 7.80 -24.67 0.26
CA GLU A 388 9.11 -25.35 0.17
C GLU A 388 10.09 -24.85 1.24
N GLN A 389 9.87 -23.64 1.75
CA GLN A 389 10.63 -23.04 2.85
C GLN A 389 10.04 -23.34 4.23
N GLY A 390 9.04 -24.24 4.31
CA GLY A 390 8.38 -24.63 5.55
C GLY A 390 7.43 -23.56 6.11
N LYS A 391 7.00 -22.58 5.30
CA LYS A 391 5.96 -21.61 5.69
C LYS A 391 4.58 -22.23 5.52
N THR A 392 3.68 -21.88 6.44
CA THR A 392 2.27 -22.30 6.38
C THR A 392 1.41 -21.16 5.84
N PRO A 393 0.40 -21.47 5.00
CA PRO A 393 -0.52 -20.45 4.53
C PRO A 393 -1.42 -19.98 5.68
N GLU A 394 -1.68 -18.67 5.71
CA GLU A 394 -2.65 -18.06 6.63
C GLU A 394 -4.08 -18.25 6.13
N ARG A 395 -4.27 -18.13 4.81
CA ARG A 395 -5.56 -18.38 4.15
C ARG A 395 -5.39 -19.25 2.92
N THR A 396 -6.39 -20.07 2.65
CA THR A 396 -6.49 -20.94 1.48
C THR A 396 -7.88 -20.81 0.87
N TRP A 397 -7.91 -20.67 -0.45
CA TRP A 397 -9.13 -20.57 -1.26
C TRP A 397 -9.07 -21.53 -2.43
N ILE A 398 -10.24 -21.95 -2.92
CA ILE A 398 -10.41 -22.57 -4.22
C ILE A 398 -11.25 -21.65 -5.07
N PHE A 399 -10.70 -21.24 -6.22
CA PHE A 399 -11.34 -20.35 -7.17
C PHE A 399 -11.59 -21.04 -8.50
N ARG A 400 -12.62 -20.62 -9.24
CA ARG A 400 -12.99 -21.21 -10.54
C ARG A 400 -13.04 -20.17 -11.66
N THR A 401 -12.52 -20.54 -12.84
CA THR A 401 -12.59 -19.69 -14.03
C THR A 401 -13.99 -19.64 -14.66
N ASN A 402 -14.30 -18.49 -15.26
CA ASN A 402 -15.51 -18.25 -16.04
C ASN A 402 -15.39 -18.72 -17.50
N GLU A 403 -16.45 -18.53 -18.29
CA GLU A 403 -16.52 -18.86 -19.72
C GLU A 403 -15.41 -18.24 -20.59
N ASN A 404 -14.84 -17.11 -20.17
CA ASN A 404 -13.75 -16.41 -20.85
C ASN A 404 -12.37 -16.76 -20.30
N GLY A 405 -12.25 -17.83 -19.50
CA GLY A 405 -10.98 -18.30 -18.94
C GLY A 405 -10.37 -17.39 -17.87
N PHE A 406 -11.11 -16.42 -17.34
CA PHE A 406 -10.67 -15.52 -16.28
C PHE A 406 -11.23 -15.94 -14.93
N CYS A 407 -10.49 -15.66 -13.87
CA CYS A 407 -10.99 -15.69 -12.50
C CYS A 407 -10.76 -14.33 -11.83
N TYR A 408 -11.71 -13.88 -11.02
CA TYR A 408 -11.59 -12.65 -10.23
C TYR A 408 -11.52 -12.97 -8.75
N TYR A 409 -10.87 -12.12 -7.96
CA TYR A 409 -10.81 -12.23 -6.51
C TYR A 409 -12.14 -11.75 -5.88
N GLU A 410 -13.23 -12.46 -6.17
CA GLU A 410 -14.58 -12.14 -5.73
C GLU A 410 -15.29 -13.40 -5.23
N GLU A 411 -16.22 -13.24 -4.29
CA GLU A 411 -16.95 -14.35 -3.66
C GLU A 411 -17.70 -15.23 -4.67
N LYS A 412 -18.21 -14.64 -5.76
CA LYS A 412 -18.93 -15.38 -6.81
C LYS A 412 -18.07 -16.39 -7.58
N TYR A 413 -16.76 -16.22 -7.61
CA TYR A 413 -15.81 -17.16 -8.23
C TYR A 413 -15.14 -18.09 -7.23
N LYS A 414 -15.33 -17.85 -5.92
CA LYS A 414 -14.81 -18.70 -4.85
C LYS A 414 -15.70 -19.93 -4.72
N VAL A 415 -15.10 -21.10 -4.93
CA VAL A 415 -15.76 -22.41 -4.76
C VAL A 415 -15.81 -22.78 -3.28
N SER A 416 -14.69 -22.58 -2.56
CA SER A 416 -14.56 -22.89 -1.13
C SER A 416 -13.33 -22.21 -0.52
N GLY A 417 -13.19 -22.27 0.80
CA GLY A 417 -12.03 -21.76 1.55
C GLY A 417 -12.40 -20.61 2.48
N ASP A 418 -11.39 -19.86 2.92
CA ASP A 418 -11.54 -18.79 3.90
C ASP A 418 -12.36 -17.59 3.37
N GLU A 419 -12.71 -16.66 4.26
CA GLU A 419 -13.23 -15.36 3.85
C GLU A 419 -12.19 -14.60 2.99
N LEU A 420 -12.66 -13.71 2.13
CA LEU A 420 -11.75 -12.85 1.36
C LEU A 420 -11.22 -11.72 2.24
N TYR A 421 -10.01 -11.26 1.95
CA TYR A 421 -9.57 -9.99 2.52
C TYR A 421 -10.27 -8.83 1.83
N LEU A 422 -10.70 -7.87 2.63
CA LEU A 422 -11.40 -6.68 2.18
C LEU A 422 -10.70 -5.43 2.68
N SER A 423 -10.71 -4.39 1.86
CA SER A 423 -10.34 -3.04 2.28
C SER A 423 -11.32 -2.47 3.31
N PRO A 424 -10.99 -1.37 4.01
CA PRO A 424 -11.94 -0.66 4.86
C PRO A 424 -13.23 -0.22 4.15
N THR A 425 -13.17 -0.01 2.83
CA THR A 425 -14.33 0.31 1.97
C THR A 425 -15.07 -0.94 1.46
N LYS A 426 -14.67 -2.14 1.93
CA LYS A 426 -15.22 -3.46 1.59
C LYS A 426 -14.96 -3.93 0.15
N ASN A 427 -13.96 -3.35 -0.52
CA ASN A 427 -13.52 -3.86 -1.82
C ASN A 427 -12.57 -5.04 -1.61
N PRO A 428 -12.60 -6.08 -2.47
CA PRO A 428 -11.62 -7.16 -2.42
C PRO A 428 -10.20 -6.62 -2.54
N SER A 429 -9.36 -6.92 -1.55
CA SER A 429 -7.98 -6.44 -1.51
C SER A 429 -7.11 -7.37 -0.71
N ILE A 430 -5.94 -7.71 -1.21
CA ILE A 430 -5.04 -8.67 -0.55
C ILE A 430 -3.96 -7.89 0.24
N PRO A 431 -3.63 -8.30 1.48
CA PRO A 431 -2.59 -7.64 2.25
C PRO A 431 -1.19 -7.92 1.70
N LEU A 432 -0.20 -7.14 2.16
CA LEU A 432 1.20 -7.38 1.84
C LEU A 432 1.64 -8.78 2.28
N GLY A 433 2.40 -9.47 1.45
CA GLY A 433 2.76 -10.87 1.66
C GLY A 433 2.99 -11.60 0.33
N ILE A 434 2.71 -12.89 0.31
CA ILE A 434 2.86 -13.73 -0.89
C ILE A 434 1.55 -14.46 -1.14
N VAL A 435 1.08 -14.44 -2.39
CA VAL A 435 0.01 -15.29 -2.88
C VAL A 435 0.61 -16.37 -3.76
N THR A 436 0.21 -17.63 -3.57
CA THR A 436 0.50 -18.70 -4.53
C THR A 436 -0.76 -19.19 -5.19
N ILE A 437 -0.66 -19.53 -6.48
CA ILE A 437 -1.77 -19.98 -7.32
C ILE A 437 -1.33 -21.27 -8.00
N GLN A 438 -2.07 -22.35 -7.79
CA GLN A 438 -1.80 -23.65 -8.40
C GLN A 438 -3.10 -24.21 -8.98
N GLU A 439 -3.06 -24.68 -10.23
CA GLU A 439 -4.21 -25.39 -10.77
C GLU A 439 -4.34 -26.76 -10.10
N THR A 440 -5.54 -27.04 -9.59
CA THR A 440 -5.87 -28.31 -8.93
C THR A 440 -6.91 -29.12 -9.69
N LYS A 441 -7.59 -28.50 -10.66
CA LYS A 441 -8.50 -29.17 -11.59
C LYS A 441 -8.45 -28.47 -12.94
N ALA A 442 -8.01 -29.19 -13.96
CA ALA A 442 -7.99 -28.71 -15.33
C ALA A 442 -9.42 -28.47 -15.86
N PRO A 443 -9.61 -27.50 -16.77
CA PRO A 443 -10.88 -27.36 -17.48
C PRO A 443 -11.06 -28.51 -18.49
N GLU A 444 -12.26 -28.65 -19.04
CA GLU A 444 -12.56 -29.67 -20.04
C GLU A 444 -11.66 -29.54 -21.29
N GLY A 445 -11.06 -30.65 -21.73
CA GLY A 445 -10.22 -30.68 -22.95
C GLY A 445 -8.75 -30.30 -22.77
N TYR A 446 -8.29 -30.09 -21.54
CA TYR A 446 -6.90 -29.73 -21.24
C TYR A 446 -6.26 -30.66 -20.20
N LEU A 447 -4.93 -30.80 -20.23
CA LEU A 447 -4.13 -31.45 -19.20
C LEU A 447 -3.96 -30.50 -18.00
N LEU A 448 -3.88 -31.08 -16.80
CA LEU A 448 -3.60 -30.32 -15.58
C LEU A 448 -2.21 -29.68 -15.63
N ASN A 449 -2.15 -28.38 -15.35
CA ASN A 449 -0.90 -27.66 -15.15
C ASN A 449 -0.52 -27.62 -13.65
N PRO A 450 0.44 -28.45 -13.19
CA PRO A 450 0.78 -28.53 -11.76
C PRO A 450 1.64 -27.36 -11.26
N GLU A 451 2.05 -26.43 -12.14
CA GLU A 451 2.94 -25.32 -11.80
C GLU A 451 2.35 -24.42 -10.71
N VAL A 452 3.21 -23.99 -9.78
CA VAL A 452 2.86 -23.06 -8.71
C VAL A 452 3.35 -21.67 -9.09
N TYR A 453 2.42 -20.75 -9.28
CA TYR A 453 2.72 -19.35 -9.56
C TYR A 453 2.82 -18.58 -8.24
N VAL A 454 3.96 -17.91 -8.02
CA VAL A 454 4.23 -17.13 -6.80
C VAL A 454 4.11 -15.65 -7.11
N VAL A 455 3.15 -14.98 -6.48
CA VAL A 455 2.83 -13.55 -6.69
C VAL A 455 3.12 -12.77 -5.40
N PRO A 456 4.20 -11.98 -5.36
CA PRO A 456 4.50 -11.15 -4.20
C PRO A 456 3.66 -9.86 -4.20
N ILE A 457 3.18 -9.46 -3.03
CA ILE A 457 2.48 -8.19 -2.82
C ILE A 457 3.34 -7.32 -1.90
N THR A 458 3.87 -6.24 -2.46
CA THR A 458 4.93 -5.43 -1.83
C THR A 458 4.53 -3.98 -1.69
N SER A 459 5.16 -3.29 -0.74
CA SER A 459 5.01 -1.86 -0.54
C SER A 459 6.26 -1.10 -0.95
N ALA A 460 6.09 0.01 -1.64
CA ALA A 460 7.13 1.01 -1.88
C ALA A 460 7.43 1.87 -0.62
N ASN A 461 6.66 1.70 0.46
CA ASN A 461 6.76 2.44 1.72
C ASN A 461 6.74 3.97 1.55
N ASN A 462 5.93 4.45 0.61
CA ASN A 462 5.75 5.86 0.29
C ASN A 462 4.52 6.49 0.97
N GLY A 463 3.77 5.71 1.77
CA GLY A 463 2.56 6.17 2.46
C GLY A 463 1.29 6.24 1.60
N SER A 464 1.30 5.72 0.37
CA SER A 464 0.10 5.62 -0.50
C SER A 464 -1.05 4.87 0.18
N GLU A 465 -2.28 5.18 -0.22
CA GLU A 465 -3.50 4.52 0.30
C GLU A 465 -3.57 3.02 -0.04
N PHE A 466 -3.07 2.65 -1.23
CA PHE A 466 -3.02 1.27 -1.71
C PHE A 466 -1.69 0.98 -2.40
N VAL A 467 -1.42 -0.30 -2.65
CA VAL A 467 -0.34 -0.77 -3.52
C VAL A 467 -0.93 -1.40 -4.78
N GLU A 468 -0.16 -1.41 -5.86
CA GLU A 468 -0.55 -1.99 -7.16
C GLU A 468 0.61 -2.87 -7.66
N THR A 469 0.89 -3.92 -6.90
CA THR A 469 2.02 -4.84 -7.12
C THR A 469 1.60 -6.25 -7.50
N TYR A 470 0.32 -6.58 -7.30
CA TYR A 470 -0.26 -7.81 -7.79
C TYR A 470 -0.15 -7.87 -9.31
N ASN A 471 0.66 -8.81 -9.80
CA ASN A 471 0.81 -9.07 -11.22
C ASN A 471 -0.01 -10.30 -11.60
N GLU A 472 -1.07 -10.09 -12.37
CA GLU A 472 -1.96 -11.15 -12.86
C GLU A 472 -1.16 -12.22 -13.64
N PRO A 473 -1.11 -13.48 -13.15
CA PRO A 473 -0.46 -14.54 -13.89
C PRO A 473 -1.34 -15.01 -15.06
N LYS A 474 -0.67 -15.27 -16.19
CA LYS A 474 -1.26 -15.97 -17.34
C LYS A 474 -0.91 -17.44 -17.27
N ILE A 475 -1.92 -18.28 -17.13
CA ILE A 475 -1.75 -19.72 -16.93
C ILE A 475 -1.85 -20.43 -18.29
N PRO A 476 -0.77 -21.04 -18.80
CA PRO A 476 -0.78 -21.76 -20.06
C PRO A 476 -1.38 -23.16 -19.91
N GLU A 477 -2.30 -23.48 -20.81
CA GLU A 477 -3.03 -24.75 -20.86
C GLU A 477 -2.52 -25.64 -21.98
N THR A 478 -2.25 -26.91 -21.67
CA THR A 478 -1.80 -27.90 -22.66
C THR A 478 -2.97 -28.78 -23.08
N LEU A 479 -3.29 -28.84 -24.37
CA LEU A 479 -4.45 -29.58 -24.87
C LEU A 479 -4.38 -31.07 -24.54
N LEU A 480 -5.55 -31.66 -24.26
CA LEU A 480 -5.73 -33.12 -24.28
C LEU A 480 -6.01 -33.55 -25.72
N THR A 481 -5.12 -34.35 -26.30
CA THR A 481 -5.18 -34.74 -27.73
C THR A 481 -5.22 -36.25 -27.95
N LEU A 482 -5.70 -36.64 -29.14
CA LEU A 482 -5.47 -37.95 -29.74
C LEU A 482 -4.69 -37.77 -31.05
N ASP A 483 -3.45 -38.24 -31.06
CA ASP A 483 -2.62 -38.23 -32.26
C ASP A 483 -2.89 -39.49 -33.09
N ILE A 484 -3.19 -39.32 -34.35
CA ILE A 484 -3.43 -40.41 -35.29
C ILE A 484 -2.21 -40.55 -36.19
N VAL A 485 -1.68 -41.78 -36.29
CA VAL A 485 -0.57 -42.13 -37.17
C VAL A 485 -1.05 -43.20 -38.13
N LYS A 486 -1.02 -42.89 -39.42
CA LYS A 486 -1.54 -43.74 -40.49
C LYS A 486 -0.43 -44.25 -41.39
N VAL A 487 -0.29 -45.57 -41.46
CA VAL A 487 0.74 -46.24 -42.28
C VAL A 487 0.18 -47.42 -43.09
N LEU A 488 0.98 -47.90 -44.03
CA LEU A 488 0.73 -49.14 -44.78
C LEU A 488 1.05 -50.35 -43.91
N LYS A 489 0.18 -51.37 -43.90
CA LYS A 489 0.32 -52.55 -43.05
C LYS A 489 1.70 -53.20 -43.17
N GLY A 490 2.37 -53.37 -42.03
CA GLY A 490 3.70 -53.99 -41.97
C GLY A 490 4.86 -53.12 -42.49
N LYS A 491 4.61 -51.85 -42.82
CA LYS A 491 5.61 -50.90 -43.32
C LYS A 491 5.43 -49.54 -42.61
N ASP A 492 6.52 -48.82 -42.37
CA ASP A 492 6.45 -47.45 -41.81
C ASP A 492 6.08 -46.38 -42.86
N THR A 493 5.57 -46.80 -44.03
CA THR A 493 5.21 -45.88 -45.11
C THR A 493 3.95 -45.11 -44.73
N PRO A 494 4.01 -43.77 -44.59
CA PRO A 494 2.85 -42.97 -44.21
C PRO A 494 1.80 -42.91 -45.32
N ILE A 495 0.53 -42.81 -44.93
CA ILE A 495 -0.59 -42.65 -45.87
C ILE A 495 -1.26 -41.29 -45.63
N GLN A 496 -1.05 -40.37 -46.56
CA GLN A 496 -1.67 -39.05 -46.61
C GLN A 496 -3.11 -39.14 -47.14
N GLY A 497 -3.99 -38.25 -46.70
CA GLY A 497 -5.33 -38.07 -47.27
C GLY A 497 -6.38 -39.04 -46.73
N VAL A 498 -6.09 -39.82 -45.69
CA VAL A 498 -7.08 -40.64 -44.99
C VAL A 498 -7.91 -39.74 -44.09
N VAL A 499 -9.24 -39.81 -44.23
CA VAL A 499 -10.19 -39.01 -43.47
C VAL A 499 -10.76 -39.85 -42.34
N PHE A 500 -10.57 -39.39 -41.11
CA PHE A 500 -11.18 -39.96 -39.92
C PHE A 500 -12.41 -39.15 -39.51
N LEU A 501 -13.48 -39.84 -39.12
CA LEU A 501 -14.65 -39.25 -38.49
C LEU A 501 -14.54 -39.45 -36.98
N HIS A 502 -14.47 -38.35 -36.25
CA HIS A 502 -14.56 -38.31 -34.79
C HIS A 502 -15.97 -37.88 -34.39
N THR A 503 -16.58 -38.59 -33.45
CA THR A 503 -17.82 -38.17 -32.76
C THR A 503 -17.48 -37.94 -31.30
N ASP A 504 -17.72 -36.72 -30.81
CA ASP A 504 -17.44 -36.31 -29.45
C ASP A 504 -18.49 -36.81 -28.44
N SER A 505 -18.28 -36.50 -27.16
CA SER A 505 -19.19 -36.88 -26.08
C SER A 505 -20.56 -36.23 -26.10
N LYS A 506 -20.73 -35.15 -26.86
CA LYS A 506 -21.99 -34.41 -27.06
C LYS A 506 -22.70 -34.87 -28.35
N GLY A 507 -22.09 -35.76 -29.12
CA GLY A 507 -22.60 -36.28 -30.39
C GLY A 507 -22.25 -35.41 -31.60
N ASN A 508 -21.43 -34.37 -31.44
CA ASN A 508 -20.94 -33.58 -32.56
C ASN A 508 -19.91 -34.39 -33.35
N GLN A 509 -19.86 -34.14 -34.66
CA GLN A 509 -18.96 -34.85 -35.56
C GLN A 509 -17.95 -33.89 -36.17
N GLU A 510 -16.69 -34.31 -36.20
CA GLU A 510 -15.61 -33.62 -36.91
C GLU A 510 -14.82 -34.60 -37.77
N GLU A 511 -14.22 -34.07 -38.85
CA GLU A 511 -13.38 -34.83 -39.75
C GLU A 511 -11.95 -34.31 -39.69
N VAL A 512 -11.00 -35.23 -39.54
CA VAL A 512 -9.57 -34.91 -39.62
C VAL A 512 -8.93 -35.75 -40.71
N THR A 513 -8.05 -35.12 -41.49
CA THR A 513 -7.39 -35.75 -42.63
C THR A 513 -5.90 -35.87 -42.36
N THR A 514 -5.31 -37.03 -42.69
CA THR A 514 -3.88 -37.24 -42.52
C THR A 514 -3.06 -36.38 -43.48
N ASP A 515 -1.98 -35.79 -42.97
CA ASP A 515 -1.02 -34.98 -43.73
C ASP A 515 -0.02 -35.84 -44.54
N GLU A 516 0.97 -35.20 -45.18
CA GLU A 516 2.04 -35.87 -45.95
C GLU A 516 2.86 -36.87 -45.12
N LYS A 517 2.87 -36.76 -43.79
CA LYS A 517 3.54 -37.67 -42.87
C LYS A 517 2.60 -38.75 -42.34
N GLY A 518 1.37 -38.82 -42.84
CA GLY A 518 0.35 -39.74 -42.38
C GLY A 518 -0.19 -39.39 -41.00
N GLN A 519 -0.10 -38.12 -40.58
CA GLN A 519 -0.47 -37.69 -39.23
C GLN A 519 -1.75 -36.85 -39.23
N ALA A 520 -2.60 -37.05 -38.23
CA ALA A 520 -3.74 -36.18 -37.93
C ALA A 520 -3.87 -36.04 -36.40
N VAL A 521 -4.52 -34.98 -35.92
CA VAL A 521 -4.65 -34.73 -34.47
C VAL A 521 -6.09 -34.33 -34.16
N LEU A 522 -6.71 -35.01 -33.20
CA LEU A 522 -7.94 -34.54 -32.56
C LEU A 522 -7.56 -33.67 -31.36
N LYS A 523 -8.09 -32.45 -31.31
CA LYS A 523 -7.74 -31.43 -30.31
C LYS A 523 -8.89 -31.19 -29.33
N GLY A 524 -8.57 -31.10 -28.05
CA GLY A 524 -9.53 -30.70 -27.02
C GLY A 524 -10.59 -31.76 -26.74
N LEU A 525 -10.14 -32.97 -26.41
CA LEU A 525 -11.03 -34.10 -26.13
C LEU A 525 -11.89 -33.80 -24.88
N THR A 526 -13.19 -33.64 -25.09
CA THR A 526 -14.17 -33.33 -24.04
C THR A 526 -14.40 -34.50 -23.08
N ARG A 527 -15.07 -34.28 -21.95
CA ARG A 527 -15.41 -35.35 -21.00
C ARG A 527 -16.55 -36.19 -21.55
N GLY A 528 -16.50 -37.50 -21.33
CA GLY A 528 -17.50 -38.46 -21.79
C GLY A 528 -16.97 -39.42 -22.84
N THR A 529 -17.84 -39.98 -23.67
CA THR A 529 -17.51 -41.06 -24.61
C THR A 529 -17.27 -40.54 -26.02
N HIS A 530 -16.18 -40.98 -26.65
CA HIS A 530 -15.77 -40.59 -27.99
C HIS A 530 -15.69 -41.81 -28.91
N THR A 531 -15.95 -41.62 -30.20
CA THR A 531 -15.70 -42.64 -31.22
C THR A 531 -14.89 -42.09 -32.39
N VAL A 532 -13.95 -42.88 -32.90
CA VAL A 532 -13.13 -42.55 -34.07
C VAL A 532 -13.18 -43.72 -35.04
N GLN A 533 -13.45 -43.44 -36.30
CA GLN A 533 -13.47 -44.43 -37.39
C GLN A 533 -12.96 -43.83 -38.69
N GLU A 534 -12.49 -44.67 -39.60
CA GLU A 534 -12.16 -44.22 -40.94
C GLU A 534 -13.41 -43.93 -41.76
N LYS A 535 -13.47 -42.72 -42.32
CA LYS A 535 -14.54 -42.30 -43.20
C LYS A 535 -14.22 -42.68 -44.65
N SER A 536 -13.04 -42.28 -45.12
CA SER A 536 -12.56 -42.54 -46.49
C SER A 536 -11.04 -42.65 -46.54
N VAL A 537 -10.54 -43.43 -47.49
CA VAL A 537 -9.11 -43.61 -47.79
C VAL A 537 -8.81 -43.19 -49.24
N PRO A 538 -7.57 -42.82 -49.57
CA PRO A 538 -7.17 -42.54 -50.95
C PRO A 538 -7.31 -43.76 -51.88
N ASP A 539 -7.33 -43.49 -53.18
CA ASP A 539 -7.30 -44.52 -54.21
C ASP A 539 -6.11 -45.48 -54.01
N GLY A 540 -6.37 -46.78 -54.20
CA GLY A 540 -5.36 -47.83 -54.01
C GLY A 540 -5.25 -48.39 -52.59
N TYR A 541 -6.10 -47.98 -51.65
CA TYR A 541 -6.17 -48.52 -50.28
C TYR A 541 -7.55 -49.10 -49.96
N THR A 542 -7.59 -50.10 -49.08
CA THR A 542 -8.82 -50.65 -48.51
C THR A 542 -9.10 -49.99 -47.16
N LYS A 543 -10.30 -49.41 -47.00
CA LYS A 543 -10.73 -48.78 -45.75
C LYS A 543 -10.87 -49.80 -44.62
N ASN A 544 -10.40 -49.45 -43.43
CA ASN A 544 -10.65 -50.21 -42.20
C ASN A 544 -12.06 -49.87 -41.64
N PRO A 545 -12.99 -50.83 -41.52
CA PRO A 545 -14.33 -50.56 -40.96
C PRO A 545 -14.35 -50.48 -39.42
N GLY A 546 -13.19 -50.65 -38.77
CA GLY A 546 -13.06 -50.60 -37.32
C GLY A 546 -13.50 -49.28 -36.71
N VAL A 547 -14.14 -49.38 -35.56
CA VAL A 547 -14.55 -48.25 -34.72
C VAL A 547 -13.79 -48.34 -33.41
N LEU A 548 -13.04 -47.29 -33.10
CA LEU A 548 -12.41 -47.09 -31.81
C LEU A 548 -13.35 -46.30 -30.91
N LYS A 549 -13.58 -46.79 -29.69
CA LYS A 549 -14.37 -46.10 -28.66
C LYS A 549 -13.56 -45.94 -27.39
N PHE A 550 -13.49 -44.71 -26.87
CA PHE A 550 -12.79 -44.39 -25.63
C PHE A 550 -13.61 -43.41 -24.79
N SER A 551 -13.26 -43.24 -23.52
CA SER A 551 -13.85 -42.25 -22.62
C SER A 551 -12.82 -41.34 -21.98
N VAL A 552 -13.22 -40.11 -21.70
CA VAL A 552 -12.48 -39.13 -20.90
C VAL A 552 -13.26 -38.87 -19.61
N ASP A 553 -12.62 -39.03 -18.45
CA ASP A 553 -13.27 -38.85 -17.14
C ASP A 553 -13.22 -37.40 -16.60
N GLU A 554 -13.73 -37.16 -15.39
CA GLU A 554 -13.76 -35.85 -14.74
C GLU A 554 -12.37 -35.24 -14.44
N ASN A 555 -11.33 -36.07 -14.45
CA ASN A 555 -9.93 -35.63 -14.29
C ASN A 555 -9.21 -35.57 -15.64
N ASN A 556 -9.97 -35.59 -16.75
CA ASN A 556 -9.47 -35.56 -18.12
C ASN A 556 -8.58 -36.77 -18.46
N LYS A 557 -8.81 -37.92 -17.81
CA LYS A 557 -8.06 -39.16 -18.08
C LYS A 557 -8.74 -39.99 -19.16
N ILE A 558 -7.97 -40.40 -20.15
CA ILE A 558 -8.43 -41.22 -21.28
C ILE A 558 -8.40 -42.71 -20.94
N THR A 559 -9.47 -43.44 -21.28
CA THR A 559 -9.59 -44.91 -21.13
C THR A 559 -10.17 -45.53 -22.39
N LEU A 560 -9.52 -46.57 -22.93
CA LEU A 560 -10.07 -47.35 -24.04
C LEU A 560 -11.27 -48.16 -23.56
N LEU A 561 -12.38 -48.09 -24.29
CA LEU A 561 -13.59 -48.87 -24.00
C LEU A 561 -13.75 -50.06 -24.96
N GLU A 562 -13.58 -49.82 -26.25
CA GLU A 562 -13.82 -50.81 -27.30
C GLU A 562 -12.97 -50.50 -28.54
N ASN A 563 -12.56 -51.54 -29.25
CA ASN A 563 -11.92 -51.45 -30.55
C ASN A 563 -12.39 -52.60 -31.43
N THR A 564 -13.15 -52.31 -32.48
CA THR A 564 -13.75 -53.32 -33.35
C THR A 564 -12.93 -53.62 -34.61
N ALA A 565 -11.76 -52.99 -34.77
CA ALA A 565 -10.89 -53.22 -35.91
C ALA A 565 -10.41 -54.67 -35.99
N THR A 566 -10.40 -55.23 -37.20
CA THR A 566 -9.94 -56.60 -37.46
C THR A 566 -8.77 -56.59 -38.43
N ASP A 567 -7.79 -57.45 -38.20
CA ASP A 567 -6.53 -57.51 -38.96
C ASP A 567 -6.70 -57.72 -40.49
N LYS A 568 -7.87 -58.20 -40.94
CA LYS A 568 -8.16 -58.48 -42.37
C LYS A 568 -8.04 -57.25 -43.27
N THR A 569 -8.40 -56.07 -42.75
CA THR A 569 -8.43 -54.82 -43.52
C THR A 569 -7.50 -53.77 -42.91
N GLY A 570 -6.54 -54.20 -42.08
CA GLY A 570 -5.68 -53.30 -41.32
C GLY A 570 -5.84 -53.45 -39.81
N THR A 571 -5.05 -52.71 -39.02
CA THR A 571 -5.12 -52.74 -37.55
C THR A 571 -5.30 -51.34 -36.98
N MET A 572 -5.91 -51.25 -35.79
CA MET A 572 -5.97 -50.02 -35.00
C MET A 572 -5.37 -50.32 -33.63
N LYS A 573 -4.26 -49.68 -33.28
CA LYS A 573 -3.61 -49.83 -31.98
C LYS A 573 -3.70 -48.51 -31.21
N PHE A 574 -4.44 -48.54 -30.11
CA PHE A 574 -4.62 -47.40 -29.22
C PHE A 574 -3.67 -47.47 -28.02
N THR A 575 -2.99 -46.37 -27.73
CA THR A 575 -2.03 -46.26 -26.62
C THR A 575 -2.27 -44.96 -25.88
N VAL A 576 -2.50 -45.02 -24.56
CA VAL A 576 -2.48 -43.83 -23.69
C VAL A 576 -1.03 -43.57 -23.29
N ARG A 577 -0.56 -42.33 -23.45
CA ARG A 577 0.81 -41.91 -23.14
C ARG A 577 0.95 -41.51 -21.67
N GLU A 578 2.19 -41.44 -21.20
CA GLU A 578 2.50 -41.06 -19.82
C GLU A 578 2.08 -39.62 -19.47
N ASP A 579 2.05 -38.72 -20.46
CA ASP A 579 1.59 -37.34 -20.30
C ASP A 579 0.05 -37.18 -20.22
N GLY A 580 -0.69 -38.28 -20.37
CA GLY A 580 -2.15 -38.31 -20.34
C GLY A 580 -2.83 -38.20 -21.70
N THR A 581 -2.11 -37.80 -22.76
CA THR A 581 -2.63 -37.81 -24.14
C THR A 581 -2.72 -39.24 -24.69
N ALA A 582 -3.28 -39.42 -25.88
CA ALA A 582 -3.35 -40.72 -26.52
C ALA A 582 -2.80 -40.71 -27.94
N GLN A 583 -2.42 -41.90 -28.42
CA GLN A 583 -2.06 -42.16 -29.80
C GLN A 583 -2.88 -43.32 -30.36
N LEU A 584 -3.35 -43.15 -31.59
CA LEU A 584 -3.99 -44.16 -32.40
C LEU A 584 -3.12 -44.46 -33.62
N HIS A 585 -2.47 -45.61 -33.62
CA HIS A 585 -1.71 -46.10 -34.77
C HIS A 585 -2.61 -46.98 -35.63
N VAL A 586 -2.80 -46.60 -36.90
CA VAL A 586 -3.71 -47.26 -37.83
C VAL A 586 -2.96 -47.72 -39.07
N GLU A 587 -3.10 -49.00 -39.39
CA GLU A 587 -2.55 -49.62 -40.59
C GLU A 587 -3.68 -49.92 -41.58
N ASP A 588 -3.46 -49.67 -42.87
CA ASP A 588 -4.34 -50.16 -43.95
C ASP A 588 -3.59 -51.07 -44.89
N VAL A 589 -4.33 -51.88 -45.63
CA VAL A 589 -3.83 -52.67 -46.74
C VAL A 589 -4.12 -51.97 -48.07
N LEU A 590 -3.32 -52.27 -49.09
CA LEU A 590 -3.62 -51.80 -50.44
C LEU A 590 -4.92 -52.44 -50.95
N ALA A 591 -5.66 -51.70 -51.76
CA ALA A 591 -6.82 -52.23 -52.47
C ALA A 591 -6.37 -53.33 -53.45
N PRO A 592 -7.16 -54.40 -53.63
CA PRO A 592 -6.91 -55.36 -54.69
C PRO A 592 -6.98 -54.67 -56.05
N TYR A 593 -6.22 -55.16 -57.02
CA TYR A 593 -6.16 -54.58 -58.37
C TYR A 593 -6.84 -55.45 -59.41
N GLU A 594 -7.27 -54.82 -60.50
CA GLU A 594 -7.80 -55.48 -61.68
C GLU A 594 -6.70 -55.64 -62.72
N LEU A 595 -6.44 -56.87 -63.17
CA LEU A 595 -5.61 -57.14 -64.34
C LEU A 595 -6.50 -57.17 -65.58
N VAL A 596 -6.28 -56.20 -66.47
CA VAL A 596 -6.98 -56.11 -67.76
C VAL A 596 -6.06 -56.61 -68.87
N ILE A 597 -6.54 -57.59 -69.64
CA ILE A 597 -5.81 -58.10 -70.80
C ILE A 597 -6.56 -57.70 -72.05
N HIS A 598 -5.83 -57.12 -73.00
CA HIS A 598 -6.34 -56.74 -74.30
C HIS A 598 -5.80 -57.70 -75.36
N LYS A 599 -6.64 -58.63 -75.79
CA LYS A 599 -6.26 -59.65 -76.77
C LYS A 599 -6.37 -59.11 -78.19
N VAL A 600 -5.22 -59.03 -78.84
CA VAL A 600 -5.09 -58.68 -80.25
C VAL A 600 -4.32 -59.76 -81.01
N ASN A 601 -4.37 -59.70 -82.34
CA ASN A 601 -3.41 -60.39 -83.19
C ASN A 601 -2.17 -59.51 -83.45
N ASP A 602 -1.23 -60.05 -84.23
CA ASP A 602 -0.01 -59.40 -84.74
C ASP A 602 -0.25 -58.14 -85.60
N HIS A 603 -1.49 -57.85 -85.97
CA HIS A 603 -1.92 -56.65 -86.71
C HIS A 603 -2.80 -55.72 -85.87
N ALA A 604 -2.77 -55.86 -84.53
CA ALA A 604 -3.57 -55.08 -83.58
C ALA A 604 -5.11 -55.21 -83.73
N LYS A 605 -5.60 -56.22 -84.45
CA LYS A 605 -7.04 -56.55 -84.51
C LYS A 605 -7.45 -57.24 -83.21
N VAL A 606 -8.47 -56.70 -82.55
CA VAL A 606 -9.04 -57.28 -81.32
C VAL A 606 -9.69 -58.64 -81.59
N LEU A 607 -9.55 -59.57 -80.65
CA LEU A 607 -10.01 -60.96 -80.79
C LEU A 607 -10.96 -61.36 -79.66
N GLU A 608 -12.19 -61.74 -80.03
CA GLU A 608 -13.18 -62.34 -79.13
C GLU A 608 -12.94 -63.85 -78.96
N GLY A 609 -13.19 -64.37 -77.77
CA GLY A 609 -13.20 -65.81 -77.50
C GLY A 609 -11.86 -66.44 -77.09
N ALA A 610 -10.81 -65.65 -76.87
CA ALA A 610 -9.59 -66.15 -76.22
C ALA A 610 -9.86 -66.38 -74.73
N GLU A 611 -9.54 -67.56 -74.21
CA GLU A 611 -9.63 -67.84 -72.78
C GLU A 611 -8.24 -67.79 -72.14
N PHE A 612 -8.13 -67.06 -71.04
CA PHE A 612 -6.96 -67.05 -70.20
C PHE A 612 -7.31 -67.58 -68.82
N THR A 613 -6.36 -68.30 -68.22
CA THR A 613 -6.41 -68.73 -66.83
C THR A 613 -5.26 -68.10 -66.07
N LEU A 614 -5.58 -67.54 -64.91
CA LEU A 614 -4.61 -67.02 -63.93
C LEU A 614 -4.34 -68.11 -62.89
N TYR A 615 -3.09 -68.25 -62.46
CA TYR A 615 -2.61 -69.30 -61.56
C TYR A 615 -1.77 -68.71 -60.42
N LYS A 616 -1.74 -69.42 -59.28
CA LYS A 616 -0.86 -69.10 -58.14
C LYS A 616 0.58 -69.55 -58.35
N ASP A 617 0.79 -70.61 -59.13
CA ASP A 617 2.07 -71.30 -59.30
C ASP A 617 2.59 -71.26 -60.73
N GLU A 618 3.91 -71.35 -60.87
CA GLU A 618 4.61 -71.27 -62.16
C GLU A 618 4.26 -72.42 -63.10
N GLU A 619 4.06 -73.61 -62.54
CA GLU A 619 3.68 -74.81 -63.27
C GLU A 619 2.23 -74.77 -63.79
N CYS A 620 1.46 -73.73 -63.44
CA CYS A 620 0.06 -73.53 -63.83
C CYS A 620 -0.82 -74.72 -63.40
N LYS A 621 -0.72 -75.18 -62.15
CA LYS A 621 -1.53 -76.29 -61.59
C LYS A 621 -2.62 -75.83 -60.64
N GLN A 622 -2.47 -74.66 -60.02
CA GLN A 622 -3.41 -74.06 -59.07
C GLN A 622 -4.12 -72.88 -59.74
N GLU A 623 -5.25 -73.16 -60.37
CA GLU A 623 -6.10 -72.16 -61.01
C GLU A 623 -6.68 -71.18 -59.97
N LEU A 624 -6.59 -69.88 -60.27
CA LEU A 624 -7.23 -68.80 -59.51
C LEU A 624 -8.55 -68.39 -60.15
N GLN A 625 -8.47 -67.96 -61.41
CA GLN A 625 -9.56 -67.36 -62.15
C GLN A 625 -9.42 -67.68 -63.63
N LYS A 626 -10.54 -67.75 -64.35
CA LYS A 626 -10.61 -67.86 -65.81
C LYS A 626 -11.41 -66.70 -66.37
N ALA A 627 -10.95 -66.14 -67.47
CA ALA A 627 -11.64 -65.07 -68.16
C ALA A 627 -11.51 -65.23 -69.68
N THR A 628 -12.55 -64.83 -70.41
CA THR A 628 -12.61 -64.93 -71.86
C THR A 628 -12.72 -63.54 -72.47
N SER A 629 -12.00 -63.27 -73.57
CA SER A 629 -12.04 -61.98 -74.25
C SER A 629 -13.40 -61.72 -74.89
N GLY A 630 -13.96 -60.54 -74.63
CA GLY A 630 -15.20 -60.07 -75.23
C GLY A 630 -15.03 -59.58 -76.68
N LYS A 631 -16.10 -59.01 -77.24
CA LYS A 631 -16.12 -58.42 -78.60
C LYS A 631 -15.11 -57.29 -78.81
N ASP A 632 -14.74 -56.62 -77.73
CA ASP A 632 -13.72 -55.58 -77.66
C ASP A 632 -12.30 -56.14 -77.47
N GLY A 633 -12.15 -57.47 -77.38
CA GLY A 633 -10.89 -58.14 -77.10
C GLY A 633 -10.47 -58.07 -75.63
N ILE A 634 -11.29 -57.52 -74.74
CA ILE A 634 -10.93 -57.30 -73.33
C ILE A 634 -11.39 -58.48 -72.48
N LEU A 635 -10.53 -58.93 -71.57
CA LEU A 635 -10.88 -59.78 -70.43
C LEU A 635 -10.26 -59.22 -69.14
N ARG A 636 -10.86 -59.55 -68.00
CA ARG A 636 -10.51 -58.95 -66.70
C ARG A 636 -10.35 -60.04 -65.64
N PHE A 637 -9.33 -59.90 -64.81
CA PHE A 637 -9.18 -60.64 -63.56
C PHE A 637 -9.28 -59.64 -62.41
N GLN A 638 -10.18 -59.90 -61.48
CA GLN A 638 -10.54 -58.97 -60.39
C GLN A 638 -10.00 -59.49 -59.06
N ASP A 639 -10.05 -58.66 -58.02
CA ASP A 639 -9.69 -59.04 -56.65
C ASP A 639 -8.27 -59.63 -56.50
N LEU A 640 -7.30 -59.14 -57.28
CA LEU A 640 -5.92 -59.61 -57.20
C LEU A 640 -5.18 -58.94 -56.04
N GLU A 641 -4.64 -59.76 -55.13
CA GLU A 641 -3.77 -59.29 -54.05
C GLU A 641 -2.52 -58.61 -54.62
N VAL A 642 -2.26 -57.40 -54.14
CA VAL A 642 -1.03 -56.64 -54.39
C VAL A 642 0.22 -57.36 -53.89
N GLU A 643 1.38 -57.01 -54.46
CA GLU A 643 2.69 -57.62 -54.12
C GLU A 643 2.73 -59.16 -54.26
N THR A 644 1.75 -59.74 -54.95
CA THR A 644 1.65 -61.17 -55.21
C THR A 644 2.01 -61.45 -56.66
N LYS A 645 2.86 -62.45 -56.87
CA LYS A 645 3.24 -62.92 -58.20
C LYS A 645 2.16 -63.86 -58.73
N TYR A 646 1.62 -63.54 -59.90
CA TYR A 646 0.65 -64.37 -60.60
C TYR A 646 1.23 -64.91 -61.91
N TYR A 647 0.73 -66.06 -62.33
CA TYR A 647 1.12 -66.71 -63.58
C TYR A 647 -0.10 -66.80 -64.49
N LEU A 648 0.07 -66.44 -65.77
CA LEU A 648 -1.03 -66.32 -66.73
C LEU A 648 -0.77 -67.22 -67.93
N LYS A 649 -1.80 -67.95 -68.38
CA LYS A 649 -1.73 -68.81 -69.56
C LYS A 649 -2.98 -68.69 -70.43
N GLU A 650 -2.80 -68.54 -71.75
CA GLU A 650 -3.89 -68.68 -72.72
C GLU A 650 -4.27 -70.18 -72.81
N THR A 651 -5.49 -70.52 -72.40
CA THR A 651 -6.00 -71.90 -72.34
C THR A 651 -6.87 -72.27 -73.52
N LYS A 652 -7.41 -71.29 -74.24
CA LYS A 652 -8.18 -71.48 -75.47
C LYS A 652 -7.92 -70.33 -76.44
N ALA A 653 -7.52 -70.65 -77.66
CA ALA A 653 -7.37 -69.64 -78.71
C ALA A 653 -8.75 -69.20 -79.26
N PRO A 654 -8.86 -67.94 -79.73
CA PRO A 654 -9.98 -67.48 -80.55
C PRO A 654 -10.21 -68.36 -81.78
N GLU A 655 -11.43 -68.37 -82.30
CA GLU A 655 -11.76 -69.11 -83.52
C GLU A 655 -10.88 -68.65 -84.70
N GLY A 656 -10.22 -69.60 -85.38
CA GLY A 656 -9.29 -69.32 -86.48
C GLY A 656 -7.86 -68.99 -86.06
N TYR A 657 -7.54 -69.04 -84.77
CA TYR A 657 -6.20 -68.78 -84.23
C TYR A 657 -5.64 -70.01 -83.50
N ARG A 658 -4.32 -70.04 -83.30
CA ARG A 658 -3.63 -71.04 -82.47
C ARG A 658 -3.17 -70.39 -81.16
N ILE A 659 -3.04 -71.20 -80.11
CA ILE A 659 -2.42 -70.76 -78.86
C ILE A 659 -0.95 -70.42 -79.14
N PRO A 660 -0.40 -69.33 -78.60
CA PRO A 660 1.03 -69.03 -78.69
C PRO A 660 1.90 -70.21 -78.23
N VAL A 661 2.99 -70.45 -78.94
CA VAL A 661 3.92 -71.57 -78.64
C VAL A 661 5.15 -71.10 -77.87
N ASN A 662 5.42 -69.80 -77.88
CA ASN A 662 6.52 -69.17 -77.17
C ASN A 662 6.02 -68.42 -75.93
N SER A 663 6.89 -68.29 -74.91
CA SER A 663 6.58 -67.61 -73.65
C SER A 663 6.41 -66.09 -73.79
N ASP A 664 6.78 -65.50 -74.92
CA ASP A 664 6.59 -64.09 -75.26
C ASP A 664 5.23 -63.81 -75.94
N GLY A 665 4.40 -64.83 -76.14
CA GLY A 665 3.09 -64.70 -76.77
C GLY A 665 3.10 -64.85 -78.30
N THR A 666 4.18 -65.38 -78.90
CA THR A 666 4.27 -65.70 -80.35
C THR A 666 4.07 -67.17 -80.72
#